data_AF-A0A7C5EL84-F1
#
_entry.id   AF-A0A7C5EL84-F1
#
_cell.length_a   1.000
_cell.length_b   1.000
_cell.length_c   1.000
_cell.angle_alpha   90.00
_cell.angle_beta   90.00
_cell.angle_gamma   90.00
#
_symmetry.space_group_name_H-M   'P 1'
#
loop_
_entity.id
_entity.type
_entity.pdbx_description
1 polymer ?
#
loop_
_entity_poly.entity_id
_entity_poly.type
_entity_poly.pdbx_seq_one_letter_code
_entity_poly.pdbx_strand_id
1 'polypeptide(L)'
;MKHRTLFSIMALLVCLATVHATAAQLTASMPLGRKFYQTNEKIEISVLRGASEPLAPAILTLKLNGPDGSEMRFDFSVPAVPVSDGKAEAVEHLRLDGRLLRPGDYTAEIQCDGASTQVAFTVCSHVRNTTYKLIHWGGSRNAAMMDEGKDGLGFNVAMGETGEMSIPSGQDVMGSCLMGGGHQHDLKLSNDWSDPNVYIGAIQRGVERAFAFRTMPNAIGAHLHDEPGLTWLPHPRLKGPDGKPMLSPHDIPYQQAAFKRAYNRDMPAFDSLDTTTPEGLAAWREVCEFKLGFMDAFWKASRHVLERLKPSYLAVTQSQYGWTAYHDGYYFNVVRSMPVVCGHGGYNDYWLRNFNPSFFLEMALPRQLDKPTWYLPEWFGMSADAFREEHNLSFISGIQGIATPPGLNAKSPAAPAIAECNRLYARIGTIFEKPAYTRQPLALLYSKSNVEYQHGQNRQPAALAMAYMATRLTQYPINAVLDEDVLDGTVAASHKAVLLVGIEYLDPAVIAGLEAFIRQGGTVLVSADCKVSVRGAKPLEVEATALWDKAQAELKQIPETDQEKLKAETRRVNSFRSIMEYAAPLARSLKSALAAAGIPPAFESDLETICAGRQVRGDIEYIFAVNFTPEAGYGDTSGGYGAPVAAKATIALPDDGRPIYDVVAGKPASFSKKGGKQKATIDFGPGQMMVFARPANPIGGADVAVTGVNRDFTREGDAPIRLELSASLKDSSGKLLSCAAPLQIVIRDPLGTARYDLYRATDGGVLSLALPLAANDPAGEWTVTVTELVSGKSSAGRFAYQPALQCGAVAGLERRAVYFFADKENIYRFFRDHRHVLAVPGAGDHNKAAAERLAAIMQPYNVTVQIWPLEEATKPRPLSDEEAKTWCGTRLAGGLDANARNNPQLVGYNLPHPAVLIGSPNDNPLIKRLAEAKVLPYAVSANFPGPRRGMLAWNVMTLGHDVEVVACIANDPAGIEEAVGTLFMQAVGLDPLTPLVLPNLSEVKPASRAAGK
;
A
#
# COMPACT_ATOMS: atom_id res chain seq x y z
N MET A 1 58.50 -57.85 53.09
CA MET A 1 58.45 -56.38 53.26
C MET A 1 58.43 -55.78 51.85
N LYS A 2 57.47 -54.99 51.35
CA LYS A 2 56.23 -54.32 51.80
C LYS A 2 55.26 -54.38 50.58
N HIS A 3 54.13 -55.09 50.67
CA HIS A 3 52.73 -54.59 50.69
C HIS A 3 52.21 -54.01 49.36
N ARG A 4 51.01 -54.30 48.83
CA ARG A 4 49.74 -54.86 49.33
C ARG A 4 48.83 -55.20 48.12
N THR A 5 48.24 -56.39 48.02
CA THR A 5 46.83 -56.74 48.36
C THR A 5 45.77 -56.30 47.34
N LEU A 6 45.14 -57.27 46.67
CA LEU A 6 43.80 -57.17 46.10
C LEU A 6 43.01 -58.41 46.56
N PHE A 7 41.86 -58.19 47.18
CA PHE A 7 40.86 -59.20 47.55
C PHE A 7 39.66 -59.03 46.63
N SER A 8 39.20 -60.14 46.04
CA SER A 8 37.89 -60.26 45.41
C SER A 8 36.98 -61.04 46.34
N ILE A 9 35.78 -60.52 46.62
CA ILE A 9 34.63 -61.32 47.08
C ILE A 9 33.41 -60.91 46.25
N MET A 10 32.78 -61.94 45.70
CA MET A 10 31.58 -61.96 44.89
C MET A 10 30.35 -61.87 45.81
N ALA A 11 29.36 -61.05 45.45
CA ALA A 11 28.00 -61.12 45.99
C ALA A 11 26.98 -60.98 44.86
N LEU A 12 26.00 -61.89 44.90
CA LEU A 12 24.92 -62.17 43.96
C LEU A 12 24.04 -60.92 43.67
N LEU A 13 23.81 -60.59 42.40
CA LEU A 13 22.83 -59.59 41.97
C LEU A 13 21.64 -60.29 41.29
N VAL A 14 20.45 -60.09 41.85
CA VAL A 14 19.16 -60.44 41.26
C VAL A 14 18.92 -59.52 40.06
N CYS A 15 18.87 -60.07 38.85
CA CYS A 15 18.46 -59.35 37.65
C CYS A 15 16.94 -59.12 37.67
N LEU A 16 16.49 -58.02 38.28
CA LEU A 16 15.24 -57.38 37.90
C LEU A 16 15.47 -56.68 36.56
N ALA A 17 15.03 -57.32 35.48
CA ALA A 17 14.89 -56.64 34.20
C ALA A 17 13.78 -55.59 34.34
N THR A 18 14.15 -54.38 34.72
CA THR A 18 13.33 -53.19 34.48
C THR A 18 13.25 -53.03 32.97
N VAL A 19 12.14 -53.49 32.38
CA VAL A 19 11.67 -53.05 31.07
C VAL A 19 11.59 -51.53 31.17
N HIS A 20 12.56 -50.83 30.60
CA HIS A 20 12.50 -49.39 30.47
C HIS A 20 11.38 -49.11 29.47
N ALA A 21 10.21 -48.73 29.96
CA ALA A 21 9.19 -48.09 29.15
C ALA A 21 9.87 -46.90 28.46
N THR A 22 9.98 -46.94 27.14
CA THR A 22 10.48 -45.84 26.34
C THR A 22 9.53 -44.66 26.54
N ALA A 23 10.04 -43.62 27.21
CA ALA A 23 9.26 -42.43 27.55
C ALA A 23 8.60 -41.81 26.31
N ALA A 24 7.36 -41.34 26.45
CA ALA A 24 6.69 -40.61 25.40
C ALA A 24 7.54 -39.41 24.93
N GLN A 25 7.56 -39.17 23.63
CA GLN A 25 8.23 -38.05 22.99
C GLN A 25 7.20 -36.97 22.67
N LEU A 26 7.58 -35.72 22.95
CA LEU A 26 6.75 -34.55 22.69
C LEU A 26 7.57 -33.53 21.90
N THR A 27 7.08 -33.12 20.74
CA THR A 27 7.71 -32.10 19.90
C THR A 27 6.69 -31.02 19.56
N ALA A 28 7.07 -29.75 19.70
CA ALA A 28 6.25 -28.63 19.28
C ALA A 28 6.92 -27.84 18.16
N SER A 29 6.13 -27.28 17.25
CA SER A 29 6.61 -26.42 16.18
C SER A 29 5.62 -25.31 15.86
N MET A 30 6.12 -24.23 15.27
CA MET A 30 5.32 -23.12 14.73
C MET A 30 5.05 -23.43 13.24
N PRO A 31 3.83 -23.77 12.82
CA PRO A 31 3.56 -24.21 11.44
C PRO A 31 3.89 -23.18 10.35
N LEU A 32 3.82 -21.89 10.68
CA LEU A 32 4.21 -20.80 9.79
C LEU A 32 5.73 -20.55 9.76
N GLY A 33 6.51 -21.20 10.62
CA GLY A 33 7.95 -20.99 10.74
C GLY A 33 8.35 -19.58 11.19
N ARG A 34 7.41 -18.81 11.76
CA ARG A 34 7.62 -17.43 12.24
C ARG A 34 7.98 -17.40 13.73
N LYS A 35 8.81 -16.43 14.09
CA LYS A 35 9.11 -15.96 15.44
C LYS A 35 8.24 -14.75 15.84
N PHE A 36 7.90 -13.86 14.93
CA PHE A 36 7.20 -12.61 15.20
C PHE A 36 5.73 -12.68 14.77
N TYR A 37 4.87 -12.28 15.70
CA TYR A 37 3.43 -12.23 15.53
C TYR A 37 2.86 -10.87 15.92
N GLN A 38 1.62 -10.56 15.52
CA GLN A 38 0.92 -9.33 15.83
C GLN A 38 -0.28 -9.52 16.75
N THR A 39 -0.65 -8.49 17.50
CA THR A 39 -1.84 -8.51 18.36
C THR A 39 -3.18 -8.55 17.61
N ASN A 40 -3.22 -8.71 16.29
CA ASN A 40 -4.44 -8.89 15.49
C ASN A 40 -4.48 -10.21 14.73
N GLU A 41 -3.62 -11.17 15.07
CA GLU A 41 -3.58 -12.46 14.39
C GLU A 41 -3.75 -13.66 15.34
N LYS A 42 -4.00 -14.82 14.73
CA LYS A 42 -4.01 -16.11 15.42
C LYS A 42 -2.61 -16.73 15.34
N ILE A 43 -2.17 -17.35 16.42
CA ILE A 43 -0.86 -18.00 16.52
C ILE A 43 -1.09 -19.49 16.65
N GLU A 44 -0.49 -20.28 15.77
CA GLU A 44 -0.69 -21.74 15.74
C GLU A 44 0.56 -22.46 16.24
N ILE A 45 0.34 -23.49 17.06
CA ILE A 45 1.37 -24.38 17.59
C ILE A 45 0.93 -25.81 17.27
N SER A 46 1.76 -26.55 16.55
CA SER A 46 1.55 -27.98 16.30
C SER A 46 2.31 -28.78 17.35
N VAL A 47 1.66 -29.75 17.98
CA VAL A 47 2.23 -30.63 19.00
C VAL A 47 2.13 -32.08 18.56
N LEU A 48 3.27 -32.71 18.28
CA LEU A 48 3.38 -34.14 18.01
C LEU A 48 3.62 -34.91 19.31
N ARG A 49 2.69 -35.82 19.61
CA ARG A 49 2.80 -36.82 20.68
C ARG A 49 3.20 -38.15 20.04
N GLY A 50 4.27 -38.79 20.51
CA GLY A 50 4.78 -40.04 19.95
C GLY A 50 5.25 -41.01 21.03
N ALA A 51 4.94 -42.29 20.90
CA ALA A 51 5.50 -43.35 21.73
C ALA A 51 5.58 -44.68 20.97
N SER A 52 6.37 -45.63 21.47
CA SER A 52 6.39 -47.00 20.96
C SER A 52 5.22 -47.85 21.48
N GLU A 53 4.57 -47.41 22.55
CA GLU A 53 3.39 -48.03 23.18
C GLU A 53 2.15 -47.17 22.96
N PRO A 54 0.92 -47.71 23.10
CA PRO A 54 -0.30 -46.92 22.99
C PRO A 54 -0.32 -45.75 23.99
N LEU A 55 -0.71 -44.57 23.53
CA LEU A 55 -0.91 -43.41 24.41
C LEU A 55 -2.30 -43.50 25.05
N ALA A 56 -2.38 -43.33 26.37
CA ALA A 56 -3.65 -43.23 27.09
C ALA A 56 -4.30 -41.84 26.89
N PRO A 57 -5.58 -41.65 27.24
CA PRO A 57 -6.15 -40.32 27.36
C PRO A 57 -5.36 -39.50 28.39
N ALA A 58 -5.03 -38.26 28.05
CA ALA A 58 -4.15 -37.42 28.86
C ALA A 58 -4.61 -35.96 28.87
N ILE A 59 -3.92 -35.14 29.67
CA ILE A 59 -4.08 -33.68 29.68
C ILE A 59 -2.87 -33.05 29.00
N LEU A 60 -3.14 -32.35 27.89
CA LEU A 60 -2.18 -31.47 27.25
C LEU A 60 -2.22 -30.11 27.94
N THR A 61 -1.15 -29.79 28.68
CA THR A 61 -1.00 -28.50 29.37
C THR A 61 -0.18 -27.55 28.52
N LEU A 62 -0.71 -26.35 28.29
CA LEU A 62 -0.02 -25.22 27.68
C LEU A 62 0.19 -24.13 28.73
N LYS A 63 1.44 -23.72 28.97
CA LYS A 63 1.78 -22.55 29.77
C LYS A 63 2.42 -21.48 28.91
N LEU A 64 1.93 -20.24 29.02
CA LEU A 64 2.50 -19.07 28.35
C LEU A 64 3.17 -18.19 29.40
N ASN A 65 4.48 -18.01 29.27
CA ASN A 65 5.29 -17.17 30.17
C ASN A 65 5.70 -15.89 29.45
N GLY A 66 5.31 -14.73 29.99
CA GLY A 66 5.69 -13.41 29.49
C GLY A 66 6.91 -12.81 30.22
N PRO A 67 7.56 -11.78 29.66
CA PRO A 67 8.80 -11.22 30.22
C PRO A 67 8.55 -10.35 31.46
N ASP A 68 7.32 -9.85 31.59
CA ASP A 68 6.78 -8.97 32.64
C ASP A 68 6.24 -9.74 33.86
N GLY A 69 6.57 -11.02 33.96
CA GLY A 69 6.11 -11.91 35.03
C GLY A 69 4.66 -12.35 34.90
N SER A 70 4.01 -12.09 33.76
CA SER A 70 2.73 -12.70 33.43
C SER A 70 2.88 -14.20 33.12
N GLU A 71 1.88 -14.98 33.52
CA GLU A 71 1.81 -16.43 33.30
C GLU A 71 0.37 -16.81 32.98
N MET A 72 0.16 -17.68 32.00
CA MET A 72 -1.17 -18.22 31.69
C MET A 72 -1.08 -19.73 31.52
N ARG A 73 -2.09 -20.47 31.99
CA ARG A 73 -2.15 -21.94 31.90
C ARG A 73 -3.47 -22.39 31.28
N PHE A 74 -3.39 -23.36 30.36
CA PHE A 74 -4.53 -23.97 29.70
C PHE A 74 -4.38 -25.49 29.63
N ASP A 75 -5.38 -26.24 30.10
CA ASP A 75 -5.37 -27.70 30.11
C ASP A 75 -6.44 -28.24 29.14
N PHE A 76 -6.03 -29.09 28.18
CA PHE A 76 -6.92 -29.70 27.18
C PHE A 76 -6.95 -31.22 27.33
N SER A 77 -8.14 -31.82 27.27
CA SER A 77 -8.26 -33.27 27.16
C SER A 77 -7.86 -33.74 25.76
N VAL A 78 -6.93 -34.69 25.69
CA VAL A 78 -6.50 -35.32 24.44
C VAL A 78 -6.79 -36.82 24.49
N PRO A 79 -7.20 -37.43 23.36
CA PRO A 79 -7.65 -38.82 23.33
C PRO A 79 -6.48 -39.82 23.43
N ALA A 80 -6.85 -41.08 23.65
CA ALA A 80 -5.94 -42.21 23.49
C ALA A 80 -5.51 -42.38 22.03
N VAL A 81 -4.29 -42.87 21.82
CA VAL A 81 -3.72 -43.12 20.49
C VAL A 81 -3.25 -44.57 20.41
N PRO A 82 -3.85 -45.40 19.53
CA PRO A 82 -3.38 -46.77 19.34
C PRO A 82 -2.06 -46.80 18.57
N VAL A 83 -1.32 -47.91 18.69
CA VAL A 83 -0.13 -48.17 17.88
C VAL A 83 -0.56 -48.51 16.44
N SER A 84 0.03 -47.82 15.47
CA SER A 84 -0.07 -48.10 14.04
C SER A 84 1.34 -48.10 13.44
N ASP A 85 1.67 -49.10 12.62
CA ASP A 85 2.99 -49.23 11.99
C ASP A 85 4.17 -49.14 12.99
N GLY A 86 3.99 -49.73 14.18
CA GLY A 86 5.03 -49.86 15.21
C GLY A 86 5.20 -48.66 16.15
N LYS A 87 4.33 -47.64 16.06
CA LYS A 87 4.34 -46.46 16.94
C LYS A 87 2.94 -45.85 17.14
N ALA A 88 2.70 -45.22 18.28
CA ALA A 88 1.50 -44.43 18.54
C ALA A 88 1.84 -42.95 18.35
N GLU A 89 1.30 -42.32 17.30
CA GLU A 89 1.55 -40.92 16.97
C GLU A 89 0.25 -40.15 16.74
N ALA A 90 0.14 -38.96 17.32
CA ALA A 90 -0.96 -38.03 17.08
C ALA A 90 -0.46 -36.58 17.11
N VAL A 91 -1.12 -35.73 16.32
CA VAL A 91 -0.85 -34.30 16.28
C VAL A 91 -2.04 -33.48 16.77
N GLU A 92 -1.75 -32.58 17.71
CA GLU A 92 -2.66 -31.63 18.31
C GLU A 92 -2.30 -30.22 17.86
N HIS A 93 -3.23 -29.51 17.22
CA HIS A 93 -3.03 -28.13 16.78
C HIS A 93 -3.67 -27.18 17.78
N LEU A 94 -2.84 -26.43 18.50
CA LEU A 94 -3.24 -25.37 19.41
C LEU A 94 -3.30 -24.04 18.66
N ARG A 95 -4.30 -23.22 18.96
CA ARG A 95 -4.48 -21.88 18.41
C ARG A 95 -4.59 -20.87 19.55
N LEU A 96 -3.72 -19.86 19.54
CA LEU A 96 -3.76 -18.70 20.43
C LEU A 96 -4.40 -17.49 19.75
N ASP A 97 -5.07 -16.65 20.53
CA ASP A 97 -5.54 -15.33 20.09
C ASP A 97 -4.56 -14.23 20.48
N GLY A 98 -3.77 -13.73 19.52
CA GLY A 98 -2.81 -12.66 19.74
C GLY A 98 -3.44 -11.36 20.25
N ARG A 99 -4.75 -11.14 20.02
CA ARG A 99 -5.49 -9.98 20.55
C ARG A 99 -5.59 -9.99 22.07
N LEU A 100 -5.43 -11.16 22.69
CA LEU A 100 -5.48 -11.35 24.14
C LEU A 100 -4.09 -11.47 24.78
N LEU A 101 -3.01 -11.32 24.00
CA LEU A 101 -1.64 -11.34 24.48
C LEU A 101 -1.05 -9.92 24.46
N ARG A 102 -0.47 -9.49 25.58
CA ARG A 102 0.27 -8.23 25.67
C ARG A 102 1.54 -8.32 24.81
N PRO A 103 1.95 -7.29 24.05
CA PRO A 103 3.20 -7.33 23.30
C PRO A 103 4.41 -7.64 24.19
N GLY A 104 5.26 -8.55 23.73
CA GLY A 104 6.41 -9.06 24.46
C GLY A 104 6.87 -10.42 23.94
N ASP A 105 7.99 -10.90 24.49
CA ASP A 105 8.55 -12.22 24.19
C ASP A 105 7.88 -13.29 25.07
N TYR A 106 7.34 -14.33 24.44
CA TYR A 106 6.68 -15.44 25.11
C TYR A 106 7.44 -16.74 24.94
N THR A 107 7.48 -17.52 26.01
CA THR A 107 7.77 -18.95 25.96
C THR A 107 6.48 -19.71 26.17
N ALA A 108 6.10 -20.55 25.20
CA ALA A 108 5.04 -21.53 25.36
C ALA A 108 5.66 -22.87 25.77
N GLU A 109 5.40 -23.30 27.00
CA GLU A 109 5.76 -24.63 27.51
C GLU A 109 4.57 -25.57 27.33
N ILE A 110 4.80 -26.71 26.69
CA ILE A 110 3.80 -27.73 26.43
C ILE A 110 4.19 -28.99 27.20
N GLN A 111 3.25 -29.57 27.94
CA GLN A 111 3.45 -30.79 28.72
C GLN A 111 2.31 -31.78 28.45
N CYS A 112 2.65 -33.04 28.17
CA CYS A 112 1.69 -34.13 27.98
C CYS A 112 2.42 -35.48 28.14
N ASP A 113 1.72 -36.52 28.59
CA ASP A 113 2.25 -37.89 28.67
C ASP A 113 3.59 -38.03 29.44
N GLY A 114 3.83 -37.16 30.43
CA GLY A 114 5.08 -37.13 31.20
C GLY A 114 6.28 -36.50 30.49
N ALA A 115 6.09 -35.98 29.27
CA ALA A 115 7.09 -35.26 28.49
C ALA A 115 6.78 -33.75 28.42
N SER A 116 7.81 -32.96 28.12
CA SER A 116 7.70 -31.51 27.98
C SER A 116 8.49 -31.00 26.78
N THR A 117 7.99 -29.96 26.13
CA THR A 117 8.66 -29.24 25.05
C THR A 117 8.30 -27.76 25.12
N GLN A 118 8.97 -26.92 24.33
CA GLN A 118 8.68 -25.50 24.31
C GLN A 118 8.94 -24.87 22.94
N VAL A 119 8.21 -23.78 22.67
CA VAL A 119 8.46 -22.88 21.54
C VAL A 119 8.48 -21.45 22.05
N ALA A 120 9.22 -20.58 21.37
CA ALA A 120 9.33 -19.16 21.71
C ALA A 120 8.89 -18.30 20.52
N PHE A 121 8.18 -17.22 20.83
CA PHE A 121 7.70 -16.25 19.83
C PHE A 121 7.53 -14.87 20.47
N THR A 122 7.49 -13.84 19.64
CA THR A 122 7.32 -12.45 20.08
C THR A 122 6.01 -11.91 19.54
N VAL A 123 5.21 -11.28 20.41
CA VAL A 123 3.99 -10.57 20.00
C VAL A 123 4.28 -9.07 19.91
N CYS A 124 3.99 -8.47 18.76
CA CYS A 124 4.15 -7.05 18.47
C CYS A 124 2.79 -6.37 18.34
N SER A 125 2.71 -5.06 18.62
CA SER A 125 1.48 -4.31 18.37
C SER A 125 1.21 -4.17 16.86
N HIS A 126 -0.01 -4.46 16.41
CA HIS A 126 -0.46 -4.09 15.06
C HIS A 126 -0.83 -2.61 14.95
N VAL A 127 -1.08 -1.92 16.06
CA VAL A 127 -1.45 -0.50 16.07
C VAL A 127 -0.22 0.34 15.77
N ARG A 128 -0.24 1.04 14.64
CA ARG A 128 0.85 1.94 14.20
C ARG A 128 0.83 3.25 14.98
N ASN A 129 2.02 3.79 15.25
CA ASN A 129 2.22 5.05 15.96
C ASN A 129 1.47 6.20 15.27
N THR A 130 1.59 6.35 13.96
CA THR A 130 0.83 7.35 13.18
C THR A 130 -0.09 6.70 12.15
N THR A 131 -1.20 7.38 11.82
CA THR A 131 -2.07 7.00 10.69
C THR A 131 -1.56 7.53 9.35
N TYR A 132 -0.68 8.53 9.35
CA TYR A 132 -0.04 9.04 8.14
C TYR A 132 0.92 8.02 7.54
N LYS A 133 0.93 7.85 6.21
CA LYS A 133 1.74 6.82 5.56
C LYS A 133 3.15 7.34 5.22
N LEU A 134 4.15 6.70 5.83
CA LEU A 134 5.57 6.97 5.65
C LEU A 134 6.18 5.75 4.99
N ILE A 135 6.39 5.86 3.68
CA ILE A 135 6.62 4.72 2.81
C ILE A 135 8.10 4.67 2.41
N HIS A 136 8.75 3.52 2.55
CA HIS A 136 10.00 3.26 1.87
C HIS A 136 9.71 2.43 0.62
N TRP A 137 9.90 3.01 -0.56
CA TRP A 137 9.79 2.32 -1.83
C TRP A 137 11.06 1.51 -2.10
N GLY A 138 10.92 0.28 -2.60
CA GLY A 138 11.99 -0.70 -2.66
C GLY A 138 12.18 -1.48 -1.35
N GLY A 139 12.11 -0.78 -0.21
CA GLY A 139 12.11 -1.33 1.15
C GLY A 139 13.44 -2.02 1.55
N SER A 140 13.79 -1.95 2.83
CA SER A 140 14.87 -2.78 3.38
C SER A 140 14.44 -4.23 3.57
N ARG A 141 15.43 -5.11 3.78
CA ARG A 141 15.22 -6.53 4.09
C ARG A 141 15.76 -6.86 5.47
N ASN A 142 15.12 -7.81 6.13
CA ASN A 142 15.63 -8.46 7.34
C ASN A 142 16.05 -7.43 8.40
N ALA A 143 17.27 -7.55 8.95
CA ALA A 143 17.75 -6.72 10.05
C ALA A 143 17.74 -5.21 9.73
N ALA A 144 17.98 -4.81 8.48
CA ALA A 144 17.97 -3.39 8.09
C ALA A 144 16.60 -2.72 8.24
N MET A 145 15.51 -3.50 8.32
CA MET A 145 14.17 -2.98 8.61
C MET A 145 14.09 -2.32 9.98
N MET A 146 14.89 -2.77 10.96
CA MET A 146 14.90 -2.17 12.29
C MET A 146 15.47 -0.75 12.26
N ASP A 147 16.52 -0.51 11.46
CA ASP A 147 17.18 0.79 11.32
C ASP A 147 16.32 1.80 10.53
N GLU A 148 15.35 1.31 9.76
CA GLU A 148 14.51 2.12 8.89
C GLU A 148 13.07 2.28 9.40
N GLY A 149 12.60 1.33 10.21
CA GLY A 149 11.26 1.31 10.76
C GLY A 149 11.01 2.42 11.78
N LYS A 150 9.99 2.22 12.63
CA LYS A 150 9.44 3.27 13.51
C LYS A 150 10.49 3.97 14.40
N ASP A 151 11.50 3.23 14.89
CA ASP A 151 12.49 3.72 15.85
C ASP A 151 13.76 4.28 15.17
N GLY A 152 13.90 4.04 13.87
CA GLY A 152 15.03 4.50 13.05
C GLY A 152 14.65 5.70 12.18
N LEU A 153 14.53 5.48 10.87
CA LEU A 153 14.10 6.50 9.90
C LEU A 153 12.61 6.85 9.99
N GLY A 154 11.80 6.08 10.73
CA GLY A 154 10.39 6.39 10.99
C GLY A 154 9.41 5.85 9.95
N PHE A 155 9.85 4.98 9.03
CA PHE A 155 8.93 4.38 8.06
C PHE A 155 7.94 3.44 8.74
N ASN A 156 6.68 3.47 8.29
CA ASN A 156 5.61 2.59 8.75
C ASN A 156 4.98 1.77 7.63
N VAL A 157 5.44 1.94 6.38
CA VAL A 157 5.13 1.09 5.23
C VAL A 157 6.42 0.81 4.46
N ALA A 158 6.63 -0.43 4.04
CA ALA A 158 7.70 -0.83 3.14
C ALA A 158 7.12 -1.51 1.89
N MET A 159 7.40 -0.95 0.70
CA MET A 159 7.03 -1.56 -0.58
C MET A 159 8.25 -2.26 -1.16
N GLY A 160 8.31 -3.59 -1.14
CA GLY A 160 9.53 -4.29 -1.53
C GLY A 160 9.50 -5.80 -1.33
N GLU A 161 10.67 -6.43 -1.53
CA GLU A 161 10.93 -7.79 -1.08
C GLU A 161 11.17 -7.79 0.44
N THR A 162 10.07 -7.67 1.17
CA THR A 162 10.04 -7.56 2.63
C THR A 162 10.07 -8.94 3.30
N GLY A 163 10.22 -8.96 4.62
CA GLY A 163 10.26 -10.19 5.40
C GLY A 163 9.71 -10.00 6.81
N GLU A 164 9.83 -11.05 7.61
CA GLU A 164 9.26 -11.16 8.94
C GLU A 164 9.66 -10.01 9.89
N MET A 165 10.88 -9.47 9.73
CA MET A 165 11.41 -8.35 10.52
C MET A 165 10.60 -7.05 10.38
N SER A 166 9.71 -6.96 9.38
CA SER A 166 8.76 -5.85 9.26
C SER A 166 7.78 -5.77 10.44
N ILE A 167 7.49 -6.90 11.09
CA ILE A 167 6.60 -6.98 12.25
C ILE A 167 7.21 -6.24 13.46
N PRO A 168 8.41 -6.60 13.96
CA PRO A 168 9.04 -5.90 15.07
C PRO A 168 9.53 -4.49 14.72
N SER A 169 9.84 -4.19 13.44
CA SER A 169 10.21 -2.82 13.02
C SER A 169 9.02 -1.86 12.96
N GLY A 170 7.79 -2.37 13.07
CA GLY A 170 6.56 -1.57 13.06
C GLY A 170 6.13 -1.10 11.67
N GLN A 171 6.52 -1.82 10.62
CA GLN A 171 6.19 -1.51 9.23
C GLN A 171 5.07 -2.41 8.72
N ASP A 172 4.09 -1.85 8.01
CA ASP A 172 3.25 -2.61 7.08
C ASP A 172 4.04 -2.91 5.80
N VAL A 173 3.67 -3.97 5.09
CA VAL A 173 4.41 -4.38 3.88
C VAL A 173 3.51 -4.56 2.67
N MET A 174 4.06 -4.20 1.51
CA MET A 174 3.49 -4.52 0.22
C MET A 174 4.56 -5.12 -0.68
N GLY A 175 4.19 -6.11 -1.49
CA GLY A 175 5.06 -6.58 -2.55
C GLY A 175 5.25 -5.48 -3.60
N SER A 176 6.49 -5.26 -4.07
CA SER A 176 6.79 -4.22 -5.07
C SER A 176 6.80 -4.76 -6.51
N CYS A 177 6.12 -4.06 -7.41
CA CYS A 177 6.07 -4.30 -8.85
C CYS A 177 5.80 -5.78 -9.18
N LEU A 178 4.73 -6.34 -8.58
CA LEU A 178 4.48 -7.78 -8.59
C LEU A 178 4.21 -8.32 -10.00
N MET A 179 3.61 -7.52 -10.87
CA MET A 179 3.25 -7.95 -12.23
C MET A 179 4.33 -7.62 -13.28
N GLY A 180 5.32 -6.79 -12.89
CA GLY A 180 6.47 -6.38 -13.71
C GLY A 180 6.80 -4.89 -13.51
N GLY A 181 7.87 -4.43 -14.13
CA GLY A 181 8.28 -3.03 -14.17
C GLY A 181 9.03 -2.72 -15.46
N GLY A 182 8.71 -1.58 -16.07
CA GLY A 182 9.33 -1.10 -17.31
C GLY A 182 8.38 -0.17 -18.05
N HIS A 183 8.84 1.07 -18.27
CA HIS A 183 8.21 2.06 -19.15
C HIS A 183 7.82 1.39 -20.48
N GLN A 184 6.56 1.49 -20.90
CA GLN A 184 6.14 1.10 -22.26
C GLN A 184 6.61 -0.31 -22.70
N HIS A 185 6.48 -1.31 -21.83
CA HIS A 185 6.78 -2.74 -22.07
C HIS A 185 7.37 -3.13 -23.45
N ASP A 186 8.69 -3.04 -23.60
CA ASP A 186 9.56 -3.67 -24.62
C ASP A 186 9.22 -3.50 -26.11
N LEU A 187 8.19 -2.73 -26.48
CA LEU A 187 7.73 -2.58 -27.86
C LEU A 187 7.37 -3.93 -28.51
N LYS A 188 6.66 -4.80 -27.77
CA LYS A 188 6.28 -6.16 -28.20
C LYS A 188 4.80 -6.43 -27.99
N LEU A 189 4.21 -7.17 -28.93
CA LEU A 189 2.81 -7.61 -28.87
C LEU A 189 2.48 -8.47 -27.64
N SER A 190 3.44 -9.21 -27.10
CA SER A 190 3.27 -10.00 -25.87
C SER A 190 3.09 -9.18 -24.60
N ASN A 191 2.99 -7.84 -24.71
CA ASN A 191 2.81 -6.95 -23.59
C ASN A 191 1.59 -6.01 -23.74
N ASP A 192 0.80 -6.16 -24.82
CA ASP A 192 -0.37 -5.33 -25.05
C ASP A 192 -1.58 -5.87 -24.28
N TRP A 193 -2.12 -5.07 -23.35
CA TRP A 193 -3.22 -5.49 -22.48
C TRP A 193 -4.60 -5.56 -23.14
N SER A 194 -4.71 -5.20 -24.42
CA SER A 194 -5.91 -5.49 -25.22
C SER A 194 -5.97 -6.96 -25.67
N ASP A 195 -4.87 -7.71 -25.55
CA ASP A 195 -4.82 -9.16 -25.73
C ASP A 195 -5.14 -9.89 -24.40
N PRO A 196 -6.22 -10.71 -24.35
CA PRO A 196 -6.57 -11.50 -23.16
C PRO A 196 -5.44 -12.40 -22.63
N ASN A 197 -4.60 -12.98 -23.49
CA ASN A 197 -3.54 -13.89 -23.07
C ASN A 197 -2.42 -13.17 -22.31
N VAL A 198 -2.13 -11.93 -22.72
CA VAL A 198 -1.15 -11.07 -22.06
C VAL A 198 -1.70 -10.58 -20.73
N TYR A 199 -2.94 -10.08 -20.75
CA TYR A 199 -3.67 -9.59 -19.60
C TYR A 199 -3.74 -10.61 -18.46
N ILE A 200 -4.20 -11.83 -18.75
CA ILE A 200 -4.36 -12.91 -17.76
C ILE A 200 -2.99 -13.35 -17.22
N GLY A 201 -2.00 -13.45 -18.11
CA GLY A 201 -0.63 -13.79 -17.75
C GLY A 201 0.04 -12.81 -16.80
N ALA A 202 -0.17 -11.51 -17.00
CA ALA A 202 0.35 -10.48 -16.10
C ALA A 202 -0.25 -10.60 -14.70
N ILE A 203 -1.56 -10.82 -14.60
CA ILE A 203 -2.26 -11.04 -13.32
C ILE A 203 -1.72 -12.29 -12.62
N GLN A 204 -1.57 -13.40 -13.36
CA GLN A 204 -1.03 -14.66 -12.84
C GLN A 204 0.32 -14.47 -12.14
N ARG A 205 1.28 -13.80 -12.79
CA ARG A 205 2.61 -13.53 -12.20
C ARG A 205 2.52 -12.71 -10.91
N GLY A 206 1.65 -11.69 -10.91
CA GLY A 206 1.42 -10.86 -9.73
C GLY A 206 0.85 -11.66 -8.56
N VAL A 207 -0.15 -12.50 -8.84
CA VAL A 207 -0.83 -13.34 -7.85
C VAL A 207 0.12 -14.38 -7.25
N GLU A 208 0.90 -15.09 -8.09
CA GLU A 208 1.90 -16.06 -7.62
C GLU A 208 2.89 -15.42 -6.63
N ARG A 209 3.35 -14.19 -6.88
CA ARG A 209 4.23 -13.46 -5.96
C ARG A 209 3.49 -12.93 -4.73
N ALA A 210 2.25 -12.49 -4.87
CA ALA A 210 1.44 -11.96 -3.76
C ALA A 210 1.11 -13.03 -2.71
N PHE A 211 1.01 -14.30 -3.11
CA PHE A 211 0.87 -15.44 -2.19
C PHE A 211 2.00 -15.50 -1.15
N ALA A 212 3.23 -15.09 -1.49
CA ALA A 212 4.37 -15.14 -0.58
C ALA A 212 4.23 -14.22 0.64
N PHE A 213 3.40 -13.18 0.55
CA PHE A 213 3.22 -12.20 1.63
C PHE A 213 1.95 -12.45 2.44
N ARG A 214 1.01 -13.29 1.97
CA ARG A 214 -0.36 -13.37 2.53
C ARG A 214 -0.42 -13.86 3.98
N THR A 215 0.58 -14.64 4.39
CA THR A 215 0.67 -15.19 5.74
C THR A 215 1.28 -14.20 6.74
N MET A 216 1.81 -13.06 6.26
CA MET A 216 2.22 -11.97 7.13
C MET A 216 1.01 -11.12 7.52
N PRO A 217 0.77 -10.88 8.82
CA PRO A 217 -0.39 -10.14 9.30
C PRO A 217 -0.38 -8.68 8.83
N ASN A 218 0.82 -8.09 8.76
CA ASN A 218 1.11 -6.73 8.32
C ASN A 218 1.33 -6.61 6.81
N ALA A 219 1.13 -7.67 6.01
CA ALA A 219 1.00 -7.51 4.57
C ALA A 219 -0.34 -6.85 4.27
N ILE A 220 -0.28 -5.64 3.70
CA ILE A 220 -1.44 -4.79 3.45
C ILE A 220 -1.76 -4.64 1.96
N GLY A 221 -0.99 -5.22 1.05
CA GLY A 221 -1.28 -5.11 -0.38
C GLY A 221 -0.13 -5.43 -1.32
N ALA A 222 -0.28 -4.95 -2.55
CA ALA A 222 0.66 -5.13 -3.63
C ALA A 222 0.75 -3.86 -4.49
N HIS A 223 1.98 -3.44 -4.75
CA HIS A 223 2.29 -2.51 -5.82
C HIS A 223 2.43 -3.30 -7.13
N LEU A 224 1.64 -2.97 -8.16
CA LEU A 224 1.47 -3.81 -9.34
C LEU A 224 2.55 -3.58 -10.40
N HIS A 225 2.68 -2.33 -10.86
CA HIS A 225 3.58 -1.94 -11.96
C HIS A 225 4.29 -0.62 -11.68
N ASP A 226 5.54 -0.57 -12.13
CA ASP A 226 6.33 0.63 -12.32
C ASP A 226 6.12 1.18 -13.74
N GLU A 227 5.73 2.45 -13.83
CA GLU A 227 5.40 3.18 -15.07
C GLU A 227 4.59 2.40 -16.13
N PRO A 228 3.39 1.86 -15.80
CA PRO A 228 2.60 1.07 -16.74
C PRO A 228 2.07 1.90 -17.92
N GLY A 229 2.07 1.41 -19.15
CA GLY A 229 1.45 2.10 -20.30
C GLY A 229 1.07 1.14 -21.42
N LEU A 230 0.22 1.57 -22.36
CA LEU A 230 -0.10 0.79 -23.56
C LEU A 230 1.13 0.65 -24.47
N THR A 231 1.14 -0.44 -25.26
CA THR A 231 2.30 -0.80 -26.10
C THR A 231 2.49 0.16 -27.28
N TRP A 232 3.75 0.40 -27.61
CA TRP A 232 4.18 1.09 -28.83
C TRP A 232 4.79 0.08 -29.81
N LEU A 233 4.49 0.18 -31.10
CA LEU A 233 5.05 -0.70 -32.14
C LEU A 233 5.51 0.08 -33.38
N PRO A 234 6.42 -0.50 -34.19
CA PRO A 234 6.69 0.01 -35.53
C PRO A 234 5.40 0.14 -36.33
N HIS A 235 5.05 1.35 -36.74
CA HIS A 235 3.84 1.63 -37.50
C HIS A 235 3.90 0.90 -38.84
N PRO A 236 2.81 0.25 -39.30
CA PRO A 236 2.85 -0.60 -40.49
C PRO A 236 3.15 0.16 -41.79
N ARG A 237 2.95 1.49 -41.81
CA ARG A 237 3.06 2.32 -43.03
C ARG A 237 3.80 3.65 -42.85
N LEU A 238 3.91 4.18 -41.63
CA LEU A 238 4.48 5.51 -41.39
C LEU A 238 5.96 5.35 -41.11
N LYS A 239 6.76 6.32 -41.58
CA LYS A 239 8.21 6.31 -41.43
C LYS A 239 8.69 7.58 -40.72
N GLY A 240 9.68 7.43 -39.85
CA GLY A 240 10.37 8.56 -39.22
C GLY A 240 11.27 9.31 -40.21
N PRO A 241 11.88 10.43 -39.79
CA PRO A 241 12.79 11.22 -40.61
C PRO A 241 14.02 10.43 -41.13
N ASP A 242 14.38 9.33 -40.45
CA ASP A 242 15.46 8.42 -40.83
C ASP A 242 15.03 7.32 -41.82
N GLY A 243 13.78 7.35 -42.28
CA GLY A 243 13.21 6.39 -43.23
C GLY A 243 12.82 5.04 -42.63
N LYS A 244 13.01 4.81 -41.32
CA LYS A 244 12.59 3.59 -40.62
C LYS A 244 11.11 3.68 -40.21
N PRO A 245 10.42 2.55 -39.99
CA PRO A 245 9.07 2.57 -39.44
C PRO A 245 9.00 3.43 -38.17
N MET A 246 8.05 4.35 -38.15
CA MET A 246 7.83 5.24 -37.01
C MET A 246 7.33 4.42 -35.83
N LEU A 247 7.95 4.55 -34.66
CA LEU A 247 7.40 3.94 -33.46
C LEU A 247 6.12 4.70 -33.04
N SER A 248 5.02 3.99 -32.83
CA SER A 248 3.71 4.61 -32.59
C SER A 248 2.89 3.83 -31.55
N PRO A 249 2.13 4.52 -30.68
CA PRO A 249 1.11 3.90 -29.84
C PRO A 249 -0.22 3.67 -30.59
N HIS A 250 -0.27 3.94 -31.90
CA HIS A 250 -1.48 3.88 -32.70
C HIS A 250 -1.45 2.73 -33.71
N ASP A 251 -2.63 2.31 -34.18
CA ASP A 251 -2.80 1.21 -35.12
C ASP A 251 -2.20 -0.13 -34.67
N ILE A 252 -2.31 -0.40 -33.35
CA ILE A 252 -1.88 -1.66 -32.75
C ILE A 252 -2.89 -2.78 -33.09
N PRO A 253 -2.48 -3.91 -33.68
CA PRO A 253 -3.40 -4.94 -34.19
C PRO A 253 -4.42 -5.47 -33.18
N TYR A 254 -4.02 -5.73 -31.93
CA TYR A 254 -4.94 -6.25 -30.91
C TYR A 254 -5.94 -5.20 -30.43
N GLN A 255 -5.53 -3.92 -30.38
CA GLN A 255 -6.43 -2.81 -30.07
C GLN A 255 -7.47 -2.62 -31.19
N GLN A 256 -7.04 -2.74 -32.46
CA GLN A 256 -7.95 -2.75 -33.62
C GLN A 256 -8.93 -3.93 -33.57
N ALA A 257 -8.45 -5.13 -33.26
CA ALA A 257 -9.29 -6.31 -33.12
C ALA A 257 -10.30 -6.15 -31.97
N ALA A 258 -9.88 -5.58 -30.84
CA ALA A 258 -10.75 -5.27 -29.71
C ALA A 258 -11.80 -4.20 -30.07
N PHE A 259 -11.41 -3.15 -30.79
CA PHE A 259 -12.34 -2.13 -31.29
C PHE A 259 -13.40 -2.75 -32.22
N LYS A 260 -12.97 -3.62 -33.15
CA LYS A 260 -13.88 -4.33 -34.05
C LYS A 260 -14.86 -5.22 -33.31
N ARG A 261 -14.42 -5.89 -32.24
CA ARG A 261 -15.33 -6.66 -31.36
C ARG A 261 -16.32 -5.76 -30.63
N ALA A 262 -15.90 -4.58 -30.18
CA ALA A 262 -16.73 -3.65 -29.42
C ALA A 262 -17.78 -2.91 -30.28
N TYR A 263 -17.38 -2.45 -31.47
CA TYR A 263 -18.19 -1.56 -32.32
C TYR A 263 -18.67 -2.21 -33.63
N ASN A 264 -18.30 -3.47 -33.89
CA ASN A 264 -18.61 -4.19 -35.13
C ASN A 264 -18.21 -3.43 -36.42
N ARG A 265 -17.12 -2.67 -36.36
CA ARG A 265 -16.51 -1.94 -37.48
C ARG A 265 -15.01 -1.75 -37.26
N ASP A 266 -14.27 -1.47 -38.32
CA ASP A 266 -12.84 -1.23 -38.21
C ASP A 266 -12.54 0.09 -37.49
N MET A 267 -11.48 0.09 -36.69
CA MET A 267 -10.97 1.29 -36.05
C MET A 267 -10.40 2.22 -37.13
N PRO A 268 -10.75 3.51 -37.14
CA PRO A 268 -10.15 4.47 -38.06
C PRO A 268 -8.62 4.49 -37.91
N ALA A 269 -7.90 4.54 -39.04
CA ALA A 269 -6.44 4.59 -39.04
C ALA A 269 -5.96 5.97 -38.58
N PHE A 270 -4.87 6.00 -37.81
CA PHE A 270 -4.34 7.23 -37.23
C PHE A 270 -4.02 8.28 -38.30
N ASP A 271 -3.38 7.87 -39.40
CA ASP A 271 -3.00 8.76 -40.50
C ASP A 271 -4.14 9.12 -41.46
N SER A 272 -5.34 8.59 -41.27
CA SER A 272 -6.51 8.90 -42.11
C SER A 272 -7.43 9.98 -41.53
N LEU A 273 -7.19 10.44 -40.30
CA LEU A 273 -8.04 11.41 -39.61
C LEU A 273 -7.45 12.83 -39.69
N ASP A 274 -8.32 13.80 -39.97
CA ASP A 274 -7.99 15.23 -39.89
C ASP A 274 -8.73 15.86 -38.69
N THR A 275 -8.02 16.02 -37.58
CA THR A 275 -8.55 16.61 -36.34
C THR A 275 -8.86 18.10 -36.43
N THR A 276 -8.53 18.76 -37.54
CA THR A 276 -8.94 20.15 -37.79
C THR A 276 -10.38 20.26 -38.30
N THR A 277 -11.00 19.14 -38.68
CA THR A 277 -12.42 19.04 -39.03
C THR A 277 -13.25 18.51 -37.85
N PRO A 278 -14.51 18.95 -37.68
CA PRO A 278 -15.39 18.42 -36.62
C PRO A 278 -15.57 16.91 -36.68
N GLU A 279 -15.75 16.34 -37.88
CA GLU A 279 -15.95 14.91 -38.09
C GLU A 279 -14.68 14.10 -37.77
N GLY A 280 -13.51 14.58 -38.22
CA GLY A 280 -12.24 13.92 -37.93
C GLY A 280 -11.86 13.97 -36.46
N LEU A 281 -12.10 15.11 -35.77
CA LEU A 281 -11.90 15.21 -34.33
C LEU A 281 -12.84 14.30 -33.55
N ALA A 282 -14.12 14.21 -33.92
CA ALA A 282 -15.09 13.32 -33.28
C ALA A 282 -14.70 11.84 -33.44
N ALA A 283 -14.28 11.43 -34.64
CA ALA A 283 -13.79 10.08 -34.88
C ALA A 283 -12.51 9.78 -34.08
N TRP A 284 -11.59 10.75 -33.99
CA TRP A 284 -10.36 10.60 -33.21
C TRP A 284 -10.61 10.47 -31.70
N ARG A 285 -11.54 11.27 -31.18
CA ARG A 285 -12.00 11.21 -29.78
C ARG A 285 -12.49 9.82 -29.39
N GLU A 286 -13.33 9.21 -30.22
CA GLU A 286 -13.85 7.87 -29.98
C GLU A 286 -12.72 6.82 -29.86
N VAL A 287 -11.70 6.91 -30.73
CA VAL A 287 -10.52 6.03 -30.67
C VAL A 287 -9.74 6.26 -29.38
N CYS A 288 -9.47 7.51 -29.02
CA CYS A 288 -8.75 7.85 -27.78
C CYS A 288 -9.50 7.33 -26.55
N GLU A 289 -10.80 7.61 -26.43
CA GLU A 289 -11.61 7.22 -25.27
C GLU A 289 -11.73 5.70 -25.13
N PHE A 290 -11.87 4.98 -26.25
CA PHE A 290 -11.83 3.52 -26.23
C PHE A 290 -10.51 2.99 -25.67
N LYS A 291 -9.37 3.54 -26.12
CA LYS A 291 -8.04 3.12 -25.64
C LYS A 291 -7.85 3.37 -24.15
N LEU A 292 -8.31 4.50 -23.62
CA LEU A 292 -8.22 4.82 -22.18
C LEU A 292 -8.93 3.77 -21.30
N GLY A 293 -9.89 3.02 -21.86
CA GLY A 293 -10.61 1.96 -21.17
C GLY A 293 -9.75 0.74 -20.79
N PHE A 294 -8.69 0.44 -21.54
CA PHE A 294 -7.89 -0.77 -21.34
C PHE A 294 -7.15 -0.79 -20.00
N MET A 295 -6.56 0.34 -19.59
CA MET A 295 -5.81 0.41 -18.33
C MET A 295 -6.73 0.17 -17.12
N ASP A 296 -7.88 0.84 -17.06
CA ASP A 296 -8.86 0.62 -15.98
C ASP A 296 -9.42 -0.81 -15.97
N ALA A 297 -9.63 -1.42 -17.15
CA ALA A 297 -10.05 -2.82 -17.24
C ALA A 297 -8.99 -3.77 -16.66
N PHE A 298 -7.70 -3.50 -16.88
CA PHE A 298 -6.59 -4.25 -16.29
C PHE A 298 -6.51 -4.08 -14.77
N TRP A 299 -6.66 -2.85 -14.29
CA TRP A 299 -6.69 -2.53 -12.87
C TRP A 299 -7.83 -3.22 -12.13
N LYS A 300 -9.03 -3.26 -12.72
CA LYS A 300 -10.20 -3.94 -12.14
C LYS A 300 -9.96 -5.43 -11.91
N ALA A 301 -9.48 -6.19 -12.89
CA ALA A 301 -9.27 -7.62 -12.67
C ALA A 301 -8.05 -7.90 -11.79
N SER A 302 -6.97 -7.14 -11.95
CA SER A 302 -5.80 -7.26 -11.07
C SER A 302 -6.19 -7.11 -9.61
N ARG A 303 -6.97 -6.06 -9.31
CA ARG A 303 -7.52 -5.82 -7.98
C ARG A 303 -8.44 -6.97 -7.53
N HIS A 304 -9.36 -7.40 -8.39
CA HIS A 304 -10.32 -8.45 -8.06
C HIS A 304 -9.64 -9.73 -7.56
N VAL A 305 -8.58 -10.19 -8.23
CA VAL A 305 -7.90 -11.43 -7.82
C VAL A 305 -7.06 -11.22 -6.56
N LEU A 306 -6.43 -10.06 -6.38
CA LEU A 306 -5.65 -9.76 -5.16
C LEU A 306 -6.51 -9.66 -3.90
N GLU A 307 -7.70 -9.07 -3.99
CA GLU A 307 -8.65 -8.98 -2.87
C GLU A 307 -9.14 -10.37 -2.42
N ARG A 308 -9.13 -11.36 -3.31
CA ARG A 308 -9.42 -12.76 -2.94
C ARG A 308 -8.33 -13.36 -2.06
N LEU A 309 -7.06 -12.98 -2.24
CA LEU A 309 -5.96 -13.52 -1.41
C LEU A 309 -6.09 -13.09 0.06
N LYS A 310 -6.48 -11.84 0.27
CA LYS A 310 -6.77 -11.23 1.57
C LYS A 310 -7.67 -10.01 1.33
N PRO A 311 -8.92 -9.96 1.82
CA PRO A 311 -9.84 -8.86 1.52
C PRO A 311 -9.32 -7.46 1.88
N SER A 312 -8.38 -7.37 2.82
CA SER A 312 -7.74 -6.11 3.21
C SER A 312 -6.56 -5.69 2.32
N TYR A 313 -6.23 -6.44 1.26
CA TYR A 313 -5.13 -6.08 0.36
C TYR A 313 -5.49 -4.88 -0.49
N LEU A 314 -4.63 -3.88 -0.44
CA LEU A 314 -4.66 -2.73 -1.34
C LEU A 314 -3.90 -3.09 -2.61
N ALA A 315 -4.58 -3.06 -3.75
CA ALA A 315 -3.93 -3.01 -5.06
C ALA A 315 -3.55 -1.55 -5.35
N VAL A 316 -2.26 -1.28 -5.51
CA VAL A 316 -1.76 0.06 -5.84
C VAL A 316 -0.86 -0.02 -7.06
N THR A 317 -0.87 0.99 -7.90
CA THR A 317 0.01 1.04 -9.08
C THR A 317 0.41 2.47 -9.33
N GLN A 318 1.58 2.62 -9.93
CA GLN A 318 2.09 3.92 -10.33
C GLN A 318 1.23 4.50 -11.45
N SER A 319 0.80 5.75 -11.29
CA SER A 319 -0.11 6.39 -12.25
C SER A 319 0.05 7.90 -12.39
N GLN A 320 0.60 8.57 -11.37
CA GLN A 320 0.61 10.04 -11.32
C GLN A 320 1.61 10.69 -12.29
N TYR A 321 2.59 9.96 -12.83
CA TYR A 321 3.51 10.48 -13.83
C TYR A 321 2.85 10.63 -15.22
N GLY A 322 1.80 9.85 -15.50
CA GLY A 322 1.33 9.61 -16.86
C GLY A 322 0.39 10.64 -17.47
N TRP A 323 -0.01 11.70 -16.76
CA TRP A 323 -0.99 12.68 -17.28
C TRP A 323 -0.51 13.44 -18.54
N THR A 324 0.79 13.45 -18.81
CA THR A 324 1.36 13.96 -20.06
C THR A 324 1.29 12.96 -21.23
N ALA A 325 1.13 11.67 -20.94
CA ALA A 325 1.19 10.54 -21.86
C ALA A 325 -0.20 10.09 -22.36
N TYR A 326 -1.03 11.04 -22.80
CA TYR A 326 -2.44 10.77 -23.16
C TYR A 326 -2.64 9.57 -24.11
N HIS A 327 -1.78 9.48 -25.12
CA HIS A 327 -1.85 8.46 -26.15
C HIS A 327 -1.36 7.06 -25.70
N ASP A 328 -0.71 6.99 -24.53
CA ASP A 328 -0.25 5.74 -23.88
C ASP A 328 -1.36 5.07 -23.08
N GLY A 329 -2.60 5.57 -23.16
CA GLY A 329 -3.74 5.09 -22.38
C GLY A 329 -3.93 5.83 -21.05
N TYR A 330 -3.13 6.87 -20.79
CA TYR A 330 -3.26 7.69 -19.60
C TYR A 330 -4.25 8.82 -19.77
N TYR A 331 -5.07 9.00 -18.75
CA TYR A 331 -5.76 10.25 -18.53
C TYR A 331 -5.94 10.44 -17.04
N PHE A 332 -6.30 11.65 -16.62
CA PHE A 332 -6.73 11.85 -15.23
C PHE A 332 -7.80 10.82 -14.91
N ASN A 333 -7.74 10.23 -13.71
CA ASN A 333 -8.58 9.14 -13.26
C ASN A 333 -8.26 7.70 -13.74
N VAL A 334 -7.15 7.45 -14.44
CA VAL A 334 -6.79 6.11 -14.94
C VAL A 334 -6.84 4.99 -13.88
N VAL A 335 -6.57 5.31 -12.61
CA VAL A 335 -6.65 4.39 -11.45
C VAL A 335 -7.96 4.48 -10.67
N ARG A 336 -9.08 4.86 -11.32
CA ARG A 336 -10.40 5.00 -10.65
C ARG A 336 -10.94 3.70 -10.05
N SER A 337 -10.44 2.55 -10.49
CA SER A 337 -10.73 1.26 -9.88
C SER A 337 -9.83 0.90 -8.70
N MET A 338 -8.72 1.62 -8.45
CA MET A 338 -7.82 1.34 -7.34
C MET A 338 -8.25 2.04 -6.04
N PRO A 339 -8.00 1.44 -4.86
CA PRO A 339 -8.32 2.06 -3.57
C PRO A 339 -7.41 3.25 -3.20
N VAL A 340 -6.23 3.36 -3.80
CA VAL A 340 -5.25 4.41 -3.53
C VAL A 340 -4.70 4.95 -4.85
N VAL A 341 -4.58 6.27 -4.96
CA VAL A 341 -3.82 6.90 -6.05
C VAL A 341 -2.35 6.84 -5.65
N CYS A 342 -1.55 6.09 -6.39
CA CYS A 342 -0.13 5.92 -6.10
C CYS A 342 0.70 6.36 -7.30
N GLY A 343 1.87 6.93 -7.05
CA GLY A 343 2.74 7.39 -8.11
C GLY A 343 4.07 7.93 -7.59
N HIS A 344 4.97 8.21 -8.52
CA HIS A 344 6.10 9.09 -8.26
C HIS A 344 6.00 10.34 -9.11
N GLY A 345 6.85 11.32 -8.77
CA GLY A 345 6.98 12.57 -9.49
C GLY A 345 7.90 12.50 -10.67
N GLY A 346 7.75 13.47 -11.56
CA GLY A 346 8.74 13.66 -12.61
C GLY A 346 10.11 13.92 -12.00
N TYR A 347 11.13 13.29 -12.56
CA TYR A 347 12.53 13.39 -12.14
C TYR A 347 12.99 14.85 -12.03
N ASN A 348 13.81 15.17 -11.02
CA ASN A 348 14.35 16.50 -10.75
C ASN A 348 15.47 16.94 -11.73
N ASP A 349 15.81 16.08 -12.69
CA ASP A 349 16.63 16.41 -13.86
C ASP A 349 15.79 16.86 -15.07
N TYR A 350 14.46 16.97 -14.91
CA TYR A 350 13.51 17.32 -15.95
C TYR A 350 12.76 18.64 -15.66
N TRP A 351 12.35 19.35 -16.72
CA TRP A 351 11.60 20.63 -16.75
C TRP A 351 11.86 21.59 -15.57
N LEU A 352 11.10 21.43 -14.48
CA LEU A 352 11.10 22.34 -13.32
C LEU A 352 12.11 22.00 -12.23
N ARG A 353 13.02 21.06 -12.48
CA ARG A 353 14.03 20.61 -11.51
C ARG A 353 13.41 20.18 -10.18
N ASN A 354 13.84 20.73 -9.05
CA ASN A 354 13.34 20.37 -7.71
C ASN A 354 11.82 20.57 -7.53
N PHE A 355 11.19 21.39 -8.38
CA PHE A 355 9.72 21.55 -8.36
C PHE A 355 8.98 20.55 -9.23
N ASN A 356 9.68 19.85 -10.12
CA ASN A 356 9.08 18.88 -11.03
C ASN A 356 8.29 17.80 -10.26
N PRO A 357 8.78 17.27 -9.12
CA PRO A 357 7.97 16.42 -8.24
C PRO A 357 6.64 17.08 -7.82
N SER A 358 6.66 18.25 -7.21
CA SER A 358 5.42 18.90 -6.75
C SER A 358 4.45 19.27 -7.88
N PHE A 359 5.00 19.63 -9.05
CA PHE A 359 4.24 19.93 -10.26
C PHE A 359 3.49 18.71 -10.78
N PHE A 360 4.20 17.60 -11.00
CA PHE A 360 3.57 16.36 -11.45
C PHE A 360 2.51 15.86 -10.47
N LEU A 361 2.77 16.00 -9.16
CA LEU A 361 1.82 15.66 -8.12
C LEU A 361 0.52 16.44 -8.32
N GLU A 362 0.59 17.77 -8.23
CA GLU A 362 -0.60 18.63 -8.21
C GLU A 362 -1.37 18.60 -9.53
N MET A 363 -0.67 18.44 -10.66
CA MET A 363 -1.31 18.20 -11.94
C MET A 363 -2.09 16.90 -11.94
N ALA A 364 -1.61 15.82 -11.30
CA ALA A 364 -2.26 14.51 -11.30
C ALA A 364 -3.47 14.37 -10.35
N LEU A 365 -3.74 15.35 -9.48
CA LEU A 365 -4.81 15.24 -8.45
C LEU A 365 -6.26 15.38 -8.93
N PRO A 366 -6.62 16.04 -10.05
CA PRO A 366 -8.01 16.25 -10.43
C PRO A 366 -8.84 14.94 -10.46
N ARG A 367 -10.14 15.07 -10.15
CA ARG A 367 -11.17 14.02 -10.30
C ARG A 367 -11.05 12.75 -9.43
N GLN A 368 -10.06 12.62 -8.54
CA GLN A 368 -9.93 11.48 -7.61
C GLN A 368 -9.70 11.92 -6.16
N LEU A 369 -10.34 13.03 -5.79
CA LEU A 369 -10.12 13.74 -4.52
C LEU A 369 -10.73 13.02 -3.30
N ASP A 370 -11.52 11.97 -3.54
CA ASP A 370 -12.12 11.10 -2.54
C ASP A 370 -11.19 9.99 -2.05
N LYS A 371 -10.04 9.80 -2.73
CA LYS A 371 -9.12 8.71 -2.45
C LYS A 371 -7.83 9.17 -1.77
N PRO A 372 -7.21 8.33 -0.94
CA PRO A 372 -5.88 8.60 -0.45
C PRO A 372 -4.87 8.65 -1.61
N THR A 373 -3.95 9.61 -1.55
CA THR A 373 -2.82 9.74 -2.46
C THR A 373 -1.52 9.40 -1.76
N TRP A 374 -0.74 8.46 -2.31
CA TRP A 374 0.60 8.09 -1.88
C TRP A 374 1.62 8.45 -2.94
N TYR A 375 2.57 9.30 -2.60
CA TYR A 375 3.44 9.92 -3.59
C TYR A 375 4.91 9.78 -3.26
N LEU A 376 5.71 9.37 -4.24
CA LEU A 376 7.17 9.37 -4.21
C LEU A 376 7.70 10.62 -4.93
N PRO A 377 8.25 11.63 -4.24
CA PRO A 377 8.69 12.85 -4.92
C PRO A 377 9.75 12.61 -5.99
N GLU A 378 10.82 11.88 -5.67
CA GLU A 378 11.99 11.70 -6.52
C GLU A 378 12.52 10.27 -6.41
N TRP A 379 13.17 9.77 -7.48
CA TRP A 379 13.70 8.41 -7.61
C TRP A 379 15.20 8.29 -7.30
N PHE A 380 15.99 9.34 -7.53
CA PHE A 380 17.44 9.31 -7.42
C PHE A 380 17.98 9.65 -6.02
N GLY A 381 19.27 9.37 -5.81
CA GLY A 381 19.98 9.75 -4.60
C GLY A 381 20.08 11.27 -4.48
N MET A 382 19.72 11.80 -3.31
CA MET A 382 19.66 13.24 -3.05
C MET A 382 20.43 13.62 -1.78
N SER A 383 20.81 14.89 -1.66
CA SER A 383 21.35 15.44 -0.43
C SER A 383 20.24 15.57 0.65
N ALA A 384 20.63 15.77 1.91
CA ALA A 384 19.68 16.02 2.98
C ALA A 384 18.81 17.27 2.72
N ASP A 385 19.37 18.30 2.10
CA ASP A 385 18.66 19.56 1.87
C ASP A 385 17.69 19.47 0.68
N ALA A 386 18.10 18.80 -0.40
CA ALA A 386 17.20 18.49 -1.52
C ALA A 386 16.04 17.58 -1.07
N PHE A 387 16.32 16.59 -0.20
CA PHE A 387 15.28 15.75 0.40
C PHE A 387 14.24 16.58 1.14
N ARG A 388 14.67 17.52 2.01
CA ARG A 388 13.76 18.40 2.75
C ARG A 388 12.87 19.20 1.80
N GLU A 389 13.46 19.84 0.79
CA GLU A 389 12.72 20.67 -0.17
C GLU A 389 11.65 19.86 -0.90
N GLU A 390 12.02 18.81 -1.63
CA GLU A 390 11.10 18.06 -2.49
C GLU A 390 9.98 17.38 -1.69
N HIS A 391 10.31 16.84 -0.51
CA HIS A 391 9.32 16.19 0.34
C HIS A 391 8.39 17.20 0.99
N ASN A 392 8.89 18.34 1.47
CA ASN A 392 8.05 19.39 2.05
C ASN A 392 7.13 20.00 0.97
N LEU A 393 7.64 20.29 -0.23
CA LEU A 393 6.83 20.79 -1.35
C LEU A 393 5.72 19.81 -1.76
N SER A 394 5.98 18.50 -1.67
CA SER A 394 4.96 17.48 -1.95
C SER A 394 3.96 17.32 -0.79
N PHE A 395 4.41 17.41 0.45
CA PHE A 395 3.58 17.28 1.66
C PHE A 395 2.51 18.36 1.75
N ILE A 396 2.83 19.61 1.40
CA ILE A 396 1.90 20.75 1.51
C ILE A 396 0.68 20.67 0.59
N SER A 397 0.72 19.78 -0.41
CA SER A 397 -0.41 19.47 -1.30
C SER A 397 -1.55 18.72 -0.60
N GLY A 398 -1.31 18.19 0.61
CA GLY A 398 -2.36 17.56 1.44
C GLY A 398 -2.62 16.08 1.13
N ILE A 399 -1.60 15.37 0.64
CA ILE A 399 -1.62 13.93 0.35
C ILE A 399 -1.58 13.08 1.63
N GLN A 400 -1.97 11.81 1.54
CA GLN A 400 -2.17 10.90 2.68
C GLN A 400 -0.93 10.04 2.98
N GLY A 401 0.02 10.00 2.05
CA GLY A 401 1.27 9.27 2.21
C GLY A 401 2.37 9.84 1.36
N ILE A 402 3.59 9.83 1.91
CA ILE A 402 4.79 10.22 1.19
C ILE A 402 5.79 9.07 1.21
N ALA A 403 6.41 8.83 0.07
CA ALA A 403 7.36 7.77 -0.15
C ALA A 403 8.77 8.31 -0.35
N THR A 404 9.75 7.53 0.06
CA THR A 404 11.19 7.73 -0.17
C THR A 404 11.68 6.66 -1.15
N PRO A 405 12.55 7.01 -2.13
CA PRO A 405 12.91 6.08 -3.20
C PRO A 405 13.82 4.93 -2.74
N PRO A 406 13.94 3.89 -3.57
CA PRO A 406 14.96 2.87 -3.37
C PRO A 406 16.36 3.48 -3.24
N GLY A 407 17.15 2.97 -2.30
CA GLY A 407 18.55 3.37 -2.12
C GLY A 407 18.77 4.46 -1.05
N LEU A 408 17.75 5.21 -0.67
CA LEU A 408 17.81 6.13 0.48
C LEU A 408 17.48 5.40 1.78
N ASN A 409 18.50 4.76 2.35
CA ASN A 409 18.43 3.95 3.57
C ASN A 409 19.10 4.64 4.78
N ALA A 410 19.16 3.95 5.91
CA ALA A 410 19.74 4.44 7.16
C ALA A 410 21.22 4.87 7.07
N LYS A 411 21.94 4.44 6.02
CA LYS A 411 23.35 4.79 5.76
C LYS A 411 23.51 5.90 4.72
N SER A 412 22.42 6.32 4.09
CA SER A 412 22.46 7.36 3.06
C SER A 412 22.76 8.75 3.67
N PRO A 413 23.38 9.67 2.92
CA PRO A 413 23.58 11.05 3.38
C PRO A 413 22.29 11.79 3.72
N ALA A 414 21.16 11.39 3.11
CA ALA A 414 19.84 11.95 3.38
C ALA A 414 19.18 11.42 4.67
N ALA A 415 19.72 10.36 5.30
CA ALA A 415 19.12 9.71 6.48
C ALA A 415 18.69 10.69 7.60
N PRO A 416 19.48 11.72 7.98
CA PRO A 416 19.04 12.69 8.97
C PRO A 416 17.80 13.48 8.56
N ALA A 417 17.71 13.90 7.29
CA ALA A 417 16.55 14.60 6.75
C ALA A 417 15.33 13.68 6.62
N ILE A 418 15.53 12.41 6.24
CA ILE A 418 14.45 11.42 6.20
C ILE A 418 13.83 11.28 7.59
N ALA A 419 14.66 11.04 8.62
CA ALA A 419 14.18 10.88 9.99
C ALA A 419 13.52 12.16 10.53
N GLU A 420 14.05 13.34 10.21
CA GLU A 420 13.47 14.64 10.57
C GLU A 420 12.09 14.83 9.95
N CYS A 421 11.98 14.71 8.63
CA CYS A 421 10.74 14.87 7.87
C CYS A 421 9.70 13.83 8.29
N ASN A 422 10.07 12.54 8.40
CA ASN A 422 9.15 11.48 8.81
C ASN A 422 8.60 11.71 10.22
N ARG A 423 9.40 12.17 11.18
CA ARG A 423 8.91 12.52 12.52
C ARG A 423 7.96 13.71 12.49
N LEU A 424 8.21 14.71 11.66
CA LEU A 424 7.30 15.83 11.47
C LEU A 424 5.99 15.35 10.86
N TYR A 425 6.04 14.64 9.73
CA TYR A 425 4.87 14.14 9.01
C TYR A 425 4.05 13.15 9.84
N ALA A 426 4.68 12.29 10.64
CA ALA A 426 3.98 11.41 11.58
C ALA A 426 3.10 12.20 12.56
N ARG A 427 3.57 13.35 13.02
CA ARG A 427 2.87 14.22 13.99
C ARG A 427 1.75 15.03 13.35
N ILE A 428 2.03 15.69 12.22
CA ILE A 428 1.11 16.68 11.66
C ILE A 428 0.35 16.19 10.42
N GLY A 429 0.84 15.18 9.72
CA GLY A 429 0.21 14.64 8.50
C GLY A 429 -1.11 13.93 8.77
N THR A 430 -1.41 13.59 10.03
CA THR A 430 -2.69 12.96 10.42
C THR A 430 -3.90 13.81 10.09
N ILE A 431 -3.75 15.14 9.94
CA ILE A 431 -4.83 16.04 9.46
C ILE A 431 -5.26 15.76 8.02
N PHE A 432 -4.47 14.99 7.27
CA PHE A 432 -4.76 14.58 5.91
C PHE A 432 -5.34 13.17 5.83
N GLU A 433 -5.45 12.42 6.93
CA GLU A 433 -5.87 11.00 6.94
C GLU A 433 -7.14 10.75 6.12
N LYS A 434 -8.15 11.62 6.27
CA LYS A 434 -9.32 11.62 5.40
C LYS A 434 -9.06 12.50 4.17
N PRO A 435 -9.21 11.96 2.95
CA PRO A 435 -9.12 12.76 1.74
C PRO A 435 -10.13 13.92 1.77
N ALA A 436 -9.58 15.13 1.87
CA ALA A 436 -10.34 16.38 1.88
C ALA A 436 -9.49 17.42 1.17
N TYR A 437 -9.92 17.83 -0.02
CA TYR A 437 -9.14 18.75 -0.84
C TYR A 437 -9.57 20.20 -0.63
N THR A 438 -8.57 21.05 -0.40
CA THR A 438 -8.79 22.50 -0.32
C THR A 438 -8.90 23.05 -1.73
N ARG A 439 -10.07 23.56 -2.07
CA ARG A 439 -10.27 24.29 -3.32
C ARG A 439 -9.53 25.62 -3.26
N GLN A 440 -8.54 25.78 -4.11
CA GLN A 440 -7.74 26.99 -4.20
C GLN A 440 -8.44 28.05 -5.04
N PRO A 441 -8.26 29.35 -4.76
CA PRO A 441 -8.87 30.40 -5.58
C PRO A 441 -8.43 30.40 -7.05
N LEU A 442 -7.20 29.95 -7.33
CA LEU A 442 -6.63 29.88 -8.67
C LEU A 442 -6.60 28.43 -9.17
N ALA A 443 -7.08 28.23 -10.39
CA ALA A 443 -7.02 26.96 -11.11
C ALA A 443 -6.14 27.06 -12.35
N LEU A 444 -5.47 25.96 -12.72
CA LEU A 444 -4.67 25.84 -13.93
C LEU A 444 -5.30 24.79 -14.86
N LEU A 445 -5.70 25.18 -16.07
CA LEU A 445 -6.44 24.30 -16.98
C LEU A 445 -5.49 23.42 -17.81
N TYR A 446 -5.60 22.09 -17.64
CA TYR A 446 -5.16 21.12 -18.64
C TYR A 446 -6.34 20.79 -19.55
N SER A 447 -6.16 20.85 -20.87
CA SER A 447 -7.25 20.60 -21.80
C SER A 447 -7.10 19.29 -22.57
N LYS A 448 -8.07 18.37 -22.37
CA LYS A 448 -8.19 17.12 -23.13
C LYS A 448 -8.47 17.42 -24.61
N SER A 449 -9.39 18.35 -24.88
CA SER A 449 -9.75 18.75 -26.25
C SER A 449 -8.56 19.34 -27.01
N ASN A 450 -7.68 20.08 -26.34
CA ASN A 450 -6.45 20.58 -26.95
C ASN A 450 -5.51 19.44 -27.37
N VAL A 451 -5.29 18.44 -26.51
CA VAL A 451 -4.41 17.28 -26.81
C VAL A 451 -4.99 16.43 -27.95
N GLU A 452 -6.31 16.22 -27.96
CA GLU A 452 -6.98 15.50 -29.04
C GLU A 452 -6.85 16.22 -30.38
N TYR A 453 -7.04 17.54 -30.39
CA TYR A 453 -6.88 18.38 -31.58
C TYR A 453 -5.44 18.32 -32.12
N GLN A 454 -4.44 18.29 -31.24
CA GLN A 454 -3.03 18.20 -31.58
C GLN A 454 -2.60 16.84 -32.20
N HIS A 455 -3.49 15.84 -32.26
CA HIS A 455 -3.36 14.60 -33.02
C HIS A 455 -2.01 13.88 -32.88
N GLY A 456 -1.71 13.36 -31.68
CA GLY A 456 -0.47 12.65 -31.40
C GLY A 456 0.65 13.54 -30.83
N GLN A 457 0.44 14.86 -30.78
CA GLN A 457 1.33 15.81 -30.11
C GLN A 457 0.73 16.26 -28.77
N ASN A 458 1.59 16.60 -27.81
CA ASN A 458 1.16 17.26 -26.57
C ASN A 458 2.13 18.39 -26.21
N ARG A 459 1.77 19.62 -26.60
CA ARG A 459 2.64 20.81 -26.46
C ARG A 459 2.34 21.68 -25.24
N GLN A 460 1.16 21.52 -24.64
CA GLN A 460 0.73 22.30 -23.47
C GLN A 460 1.64 22.14 -22.22
N PRO A 461 2.21 20.96 -21.91
CA PRO A 461 2.89 20.73 -20.64
C PRO A 461 4.05 21.67 -20.30
N ALA A 462 4.82 22.11 -21.30
CA ALA A 462 5.91 23.08 -21.09
C ALA A 462 5.38 24.45 -20.60
N ALA A 463 4.25 24.91 -21.17
CA ALA A 463 3.60 26.14 -20.75
C ALA A 463 2.98 26.00 -19.35
N LEU A 464 2.37 24.84 -19.05
CA LEU A 464 1.86 24.51 -17.71
C LEU A 464 2.95 24.53 -16.66
N ALA A 465 4.14 24.02 -16.97
CA ALA A 465 5.30 24.05 -16.08
C ALA A 465 5.71 25.49 -15.72
N MET A 466 5.86 26.36 -16.72
CA MET A 466 6.22 27.78 -16.47
C MET A 466 5.13 28.51 -15.68
N ALA A 467 3.85 28.25 -15.98
CA ALA A 467 2.72 28.79 -15.23
C ALA A 467 2.71 28.32 -13.77
N TYR A 468 2.96 27.04 -13.54
CA TYR A 468 3.08 26.48 -12.20
C TYR A 468 4.20 27.17 -11.42
N MET A 469 5.41 27.27 -11.98
CA MET A 469 6.52 27.99 -11.34
C MET A 469 6.17 29.46 -11.03
N ALA A 470 5.51 30.16 -11.96
CA ALA A 470 5.05 31.53 -11.75
C ALA A 470 4.09 31.66 -10.55
N THR A 471 3.24 30.66 -10.30
CA THR A 471 2.36 30.65 -9.13
C THR A 471 3.13 30.45 -7.82
N ARG A 472 4.23 29.70 -7.84
CA ARG A 472 5.09 29.42 -6.69
C ARG A 472 5.88 30.65 -6.27
N LEU A 473 6.41 31.41 -7.23
CA LEU A 473 7.09 32.69 -7.00
C LEU A 473 6.16 33.78 -6.44
N THR A 474 4.85 33.59 -6.50
CA THR A 474 3.84 34.58 -6.12
C THR A 474 2.97 34.16 -4.94
N GLN A 475 3.29 33.04 -4.30
CA GLN A 475 2.57 32.49 -3.14
C GLN A 475 1.08 32.20 -3.41
N TYR A 476 0.73 31.83 -4.65
CA TYR A 476 -0.62 31.36 -5.01
C TYR A 476 -0.61 29.83 -5.17
N PRO A 477 -1.13 29.07 -4.18
CA PRO A 477 -1.44 27.67 -4.38
C PRO A 477 -2.47 27.51 -5.51
N ILE A 478 -2.42 26.37 -6.21
CA ILE A 478 -3.32 26.09 -7.33
C ILE A 478 -4.07 24.78 -7.14
N ASN A 479 -5.14 24.59 -7.90
CA ASN A 479 -5.56 23.26 -8.29
C ASN A 479 -5.45 23.13 -9.81
N ALA A 480 -5.00 21.99 -10.31
CA ALA A 480 -5.23 21.66 -11.71
C ALA A 480 -6.73 21.41 -11.92
N VAL A 481 -7.24 21.78 -13.10
CA VAL A 481 -8.61 21.52 -13.54
C VAL A 481 -8.61 21.07 -14.98
N LEU A 482 -9.66 20.35 -15.36
CA LEU A 482 -9.83 19.74 -16.67
C LEU A 482 -10.97 20.40 -17.45
N ASP A 483 -11.08 20.09 -18.75
CA ASP A 483 -12.22 20.49 -19.58
C ASP A 483 -13.56 20.11 -18.91
N GLU A 484 -13.62 18.91 -18.34
CA GLU A 484 -14.77 18.38 -17.62
C GLU A 484 -15.13 19.24 -16.40
N ASP A 485 -14.13 19.80 -15.69
CA ASP A 485 -14.37 20.63 -14.48
C ASP A 485 -14.99 21.98 -14.84
N VAL A 486 -14.72 22.46 -16.06
CA VAL A 486 -15.40 23.62 -16.63
C VAL A 486 -16.85 23.27 -16.94
N LEU A 487 -17.07 22.12 -17.60
CA LEU A 487 -18.38 21.73 -18.13
C LEU A 487 -19.39 21.31 -17.06
N ASP A 488 -18.96 20.63 -16.00
CA ASP A 488 -19.86 20.16 -14.94
C ASP A 488 -20.09 21.18 -13.81
N GLY A 489 -19.48 22.36 -13.92
CA GLY A 489 -19.63 23.45 -12.96
C GLY A 489 -18.68 23.40 -11.77
N THR A 490 -17.78 22.42 -11.67
CA THR A 490 -16.78 22.33 -10.61
C THR A 490 -15.94 23.62 -10.51
N VAL A 491 -15.53 24.17 -11.65
CA VAL A 491 -14.78 25.43 -11.72
C VAL A 491 -15.58 26.59 -11.14
N ALA A 492 -16.84 26.74 -11.57
CA ALA A 492 -17.70 27.83 -11.13
C ALA A 492 -18.02 27.76 -9.64
N ALA A 493 -18.14 26.55 -9.08
CA ALA A 493 -18.43 26.35 -7.66
C ALA A 493 -17.22 26.57 -6.75
N SER A 494 -16.00 26.38 -7.25
CA SER A 494 -14.81 26.15 -6.40
C SER A 494 -13.69 27.17 -6.57
N HIS A 495 -13.65 27.90 -7.69
CA HIS A 495 -12.50 28.73 -8.07
C HIS A 495 -12.92 30.17 -8.35
N LYS A 496 -11.98 31.11 -8.18
CA LYS A 496 -12.16 32.53 -8.48
C LYS A 496 -11.48 32.94 -9.77
N ALA A 497 -10.40 32.25 -10.14
CA ALA A 497 -9.72 32.44 -11.41
C ALA A 497 -9.28 31.12 -12.06
N VAL A 498 -9.23 31.11 -13.39
CA VAL A 498 -8.69 30.02 -14.21
C VAL A 498 -7.60 30.59 -15.11
N LEU A 499 -6.42 29.97 -15.10
CA LEU A 499 -5.29 30.31 -15.95
C LEU A 499 -5.18 29.34 -17.13
N LEU A 500 -5.16 29.89 -18.34
CA LEU A 500 -4.99 29.19 -19.61
C LEU A 500 -3.61 29.53 -20.18
N VAL A 501 -2.83 28.49 -20.51
CA VAL A 501 -1.50 28.62 -21.11
C VAL A 501 -1.26 27.56 -22.19
N GLY A 502 -0.59 27.95 -23.29
CA GLY A 502 -0.20 27.05 -24.38
C GLY A 502 -1.35 26.32 -25.08
N ILE A 503 -2.55 26.92 -25.13
CA ILE A 503 -3.75 26.27 -25.68
C ILE A 503 -3.96 26.68 -27.14
N GLU A 504 -3.97 25.70 -28.05
CA GLU A 504 -4.24 25.88 -29.48
C GLU A 504 -5.74 25.73 -29.80
N TYR A 505 -6.43 24.82 -29.10
CA TYR A 505 -7.84 24.52 -29.31
C TYR A 505 -8.56 24.23 -28.00
N LEU A 506 -9.83 24.62 -27.91
CA LEU A 506 -10.77 24.18 -26.89
C LEU A 506 -12.07 23.78 -27.57
N ASP A 507 -12.71 22.75 -27.03
CA ASP A 507 -14.08 22.43 -27.43
C ASP A 507 -15.01 23.65 -27.25
N PRO A 508 -15.91 23.95 -28.21
CA PRO A 508 -16.85 25.06 -28.07
C PRO A 508 -17.65 25.06 -26.77
N ALA A 509 -17.99 23.88 -26.24
CA ALA A 509 -18.68 23.78 -24.96
C ALA A 509 -17.81 24.26 -23.78
N VAL A 510 -16.50 23.99 -23.81
CA VAL A 510 -15.54 24.44 -22.79
C VAL A 510 -15.39 25.95 -22.85
N ILE A 511 -15.29 26.53 -24.05
CA ILE A 511 -15.29 28.00 -24.24
C ILE A 511 -16.56 28.61 -23.63
N ALA A 512 -17.74 28.07 -23.96
CA ALA A 512 -19.00 28.57 -23.44
C ALA A 512 -19.08 28.47 -21.90
N GLY A 513 -18.53 27.41 -21.31
CA GLY A 513 -18.41 27.24 -19.85
C GLY A 513 -17.49 28.28 -19.20
N LEU A 514 -16.32 28.56 -19.78
CA LEU A 514 -15.41 29.61 -19.31
C LEU A 514 -16.05 31.00 -19.42
N GLU A 515 -16.78 31.29 -20.51
CA GLU A 515 -17.50 32.55 -20.63
C GLU A 515 -18.65 32.67 -19.63
N ALA A 516 -19.32 31.56 -19.30
CA ALA A 516 -20.33 31.52 -18.25
C ALA A 516 -19.72 31.80 -16.87
N PHE A 517 -18.55 31.22 -16.58
CA PHE A 517 -17.79 31.49 -15.37
C PHE A 517 -17.45 32.99 -15.23
N ILE A 518 -17.03 33.64 -16.31
CA ILE A 518 -16.78 35.10 -16.33
C ILE A 518 -18.06 35.89 -16.03
N ARG A 519 -19.19 35.53 -16.66
CA ARG A 519 -20.48 36.19 -16.41
C ARG A 519 -20.94 36.07 -14.96
N GLN A 520 -20.49 35.04 -14.24
CA GLN A 520 -20.78 34.82 -12.81
C GLN A 520 -19.76 35.51 -11.87
N GLY A 521 -18.82 36.29 -12.41
CA GLY A 521 -17.83 37.04 -11.63
C GLY A 521 -16.47 36.35 -11.50
N GLY A 522 -16.29 35.20 -12.15
CA GLY A 522 -14.99 34.54 -12.28
C GLY A 522 -14.03 35.32 -13.17
N THR A 523 -12.72 35.07 -13.02
CA THR A 523 -11.68 35.66 -13.87
C THR A 523 -11.00 34.58 -14.70
N VAL A 524 -10.98 34.72 -16.02
CA VAL A 524 -10.16 33.87 -16.90
C VAL A 524 -8.93 34.66 -17.34
N LEU A 525 -7.76 34.11 -17.08
CA LEU A 525 -6.46 34.69 -17.45
C LEU A 525 -5.86 33.87 -18.59
N VAL A 526 -5.33 34.53 -19.61
CA VAL A 526 -4.84 33.88 -20.83
C VAL A 526 -3.44 34.40 -21.17
N SER A 527 -2.47 33.50 -21.32
CA SER A 527 -1.12 33.87 -21.78
C SER A 527 -1.10 34.16 -23.29
N ALA A 528 -0.08 34.88 -23.76
CA ALA A 528 -0.03 35.36 -25.15
C ALA A 528 0.18 34.23 -26.18
N ASP A 529 0.64 33.06 -25.76
CA ASP A 529 0.83 31.85 -26.57
C ASP A 529 -0.46 31.03 -26.77
N CYS A 530 -1.58 31.42 -26.14
CA CYS A 530 -2.89 30.82 -26.42
C CYS A 530 -3.47 31.34 -27.76
N LYS A 531 -3.94 30.43 -28.61
CA LYS A 531 -4.61 30.75 -29.89
C LYS A 531 -6.14 30.84 -29.76
N VAL A 532 -6.69 30.39 -28.63
CA VAL A 532 -8.12 30.37 -28.37
C VAL A 532 -8.64 31.75 -27.92
N SER A 533 -9.87 32.07 -28.30
CA SER A 533 -10.55 33.29 -27.89
C SER A 533 -11.70 32.96 -26.93
N VAL A 534 -11.62 33.47 -25.70
CA VAL A 534 -12.68 33.37 -24.68
C VAL A 534 -13.18 34.77 -24.39
N ARG A 535 -14.47 35.05 -24.67
CA ARG A 535 -15.00 36.41 -24.52
C ARG A 535 -14.92 36.88 -23.06
N GLY A 536 -14.25 38.01 -22.85
CA GLY A 536 -14.09 38.63 -21.53
C GLY A 536 -12.90 38.12 -20.72
N ALA A 537 -12.10 37.18 -21.26
CA ALA A 537 -10.85 36.78 -20.64
C ALA A 537 -9.84 37.93 -20.63
N LYS A 538 -8.96 37.96 -19.63
CA LYS A 538 -7.94 39.00 -19.44
C LYS A 538 -6.58 38.48 -19.95
N PRO A 539 -5.91 39.19 -20.87
CA PRO A 539 -4.60 38.78 -21.36
C PRO A 539 -3.52 39.07 -20.32
N LEU A 540 -2.50 38.20 -20.25
CA LEU A 540 -1.28 38.41 -19.45
C LEU A 540 -0.13 39.05 -20.23
N GLU A 541 -0.28 39.24 -21.55
CA GLU A 541 0.72 39.86 -22.46
C GLU A 541 2.13 39.23 -22.39
N VAL A 542 2.22 37.97 -21.97
CA VAL A 542 3.46 37.20 -21.86
C VAL A 542 3.21 35.81 -22.43
N GLU A 543 4.08 35.38 -23.34
CA GLU A 543 4.13 33.98 -23.79
C GLU A 543 4.83 33.14 -22.72
N ALA A 544 4.20 32.06 -22.26
CA ALA A 544 4.65 31.31 -21.10
C ALA A 544 6.07 30.72 -21.25
N THR A 545 6.44 30.25 -22.44
CA THR A 545 7.70 29.53 -22.70
C THR A 545 8.76 30.34 -23.43
N ALA A 546 8.48 31.59 -23.84
CA ALA A 546 9.33 32.33 -24.78
C ALA A 546 10.80 32.46 -24.36
N LEU A 547 11.07 32.75 -23.08
CA LEU A 547 12.46 32.86 -22.59
C LEU A 547 13.16 31.50 -22.55
N TRP A 548 12.45 30.45 -22.17
CA TRP A 548 12.99 29.10 -22.13
C TRP A 548 13.27 28.58 -23.54
N ASP A 549 12.33 28.73 -24.47
CA ASP A 549 12.49 28.31 -25.86
C ASP A 549 13.65 29.03 -26.53
N LYS A 550 13.80 30.35 -26.28
CA LYS A 550 14.95 31.12 -26.74
C LYS A 550 16.27 30.56 -26.20
N ALA A 551 16.36 30.29 -24.89
CA ALA A 551 17.56 29.74 -24.29
C ALA A 551 17.91 28.34 -24.82
N GLN A 552 16.91 27.49 -25.07
CA GLN A 552 17.10 26.17 -25.68
C GLN A 552 17.53 26.28 -27.16
N ALA A 553 17.01 27.24 -27.90
CA ALA A 553 17.41 27.50 -29.29
C ALA A 553 18.86 28.00 -29.36
N GLU A 554 19.26 28.90 -28.47
CA GLU A 554 20.64 29.40 -28.35
C GLU A 554 21.61 28.27 -27.95
N LEU A 555 21.21 27.40 -27.02
CA LEU A 555 22.00 26.22 -26.62
C LEU A 555 22.27 25.29 -27.82
N LYS A 556 21.26 25.03 -28.65
CA LYS A 556 21.38 24.17 -29.85
C LYS A 556 22.30 24.76 -30.94
N GLN A 557 22.59 26.07 -30.90
CA GLN A 557 23.49 26.71 -31.86
C GLN A 557 24.98 26.55 -31.48
N ILE A 558 25.28 26.04 -30.27
CA ILE A 558 26.65 25.79 -29.84
C ILE A 558 27.18 24.53 -30.57
N PRO A 559 28.28 24.62 -31.33
CA PRO A 559 28.85 23.48 -32.01
C PRO A 559 29.26 22.37 -31.02
N GLU A 560 28.97 21.10 -31.36
CA GLU A 560 29.41 19.95 -30.56
C GLU A 560 30.94 19.85 -30.43
N THR A 561 31.70 20.53 -31.27
CA THR A 561 33.16 20.61 -31.18
C THR A 561 33.64 21.47 -30.00
N ASP A 562 32.79 22.37 -29.46
CA ASP A 562 33.09 23.22 -28.30
C ASP A 562 32.44 22.64 -27.02
N GLN A 563 32.97 21.49 -26.60
CA GLN A 563 32.44 20.70 -25.48
C GLN A 563 32.45 21.48 -24.15
N GLU A 564 33.44 22.34 -23.91
CA GLU A 564 33.50 23.12 -22.66
C GLU A 564 32.38 24.16 -22.58
N LYS A 565 32.19 24.92 -23.66
CA LYS A 565 31.13 25.92 -23.74
C LYS A 565 29.76 25.25 -23.72
N LEU A 566 29.57 24.17 -24.47
CA LEU A 566 28.30 23.42 -24.48
C LEU A 566 27.96 22.91 -23.08
N LYS A 567 28.93 22.33 -22.35
CA LYS A 567 28.73 21.87 -20.98
C LYS A 567 28.45 23.02 -20.00
N ALA A 568 29.14 24.15 -20.11
CA ALA A 568 28.89 25.33 -19.28
C ALA A 568 27.50 25.92 -19.53
N GLU A 569 27.12 26.09 -20.79
CA GLU A 569 25.84 26.69 -21.14
C GLU A 569 24.67 25.74 -20.86
N THR A 570 24.83 24.43 -21.11
CA THR A 570 23.86 23.42 -20.70
C THR A 570 23.57 23.53 -19.21
N ARG A 571 24.61 23.64 -18.36
CA ARG A 571 24.44 23.83 -16.91
C ARG A 571 23.65 25.09 -16.59
N ARG A 572 24.00 26.22 -17.20
CA ARG A 572 23.31 27.49 -16.97
C ARG A 572 21.84 27.42 -17.38
N VAL A 573 21.58 27.05 -18.63
CA VAL A 573 20.23 27.05 -19.24
C VAL A 573 19.27 26.15 -18.47
N ASN A 574 19.79 25.05 -17.93
CA ASN A 574 19.02 24.04 -17.23
C ASN A 574 18.98 24.21 -15.71
N SER A 575 19.79 25.08 -15.11
CA SER A 575 19.79 25.27 -13.65
C SER A 575 18.43 25.72 -13.10
N PHE A 576 18.13 25.37 -11.84
CA PHE A 576 16.88 25.75 -11.20
C PHE A 576 16.68 27.29 -11.13
N ARG A 577 17.77 28.04 -10.92
CA ARG A 577 17.76 29.51 -10.98
C ARG A 577 17.25 30.03 -12.34
N SER A 578 17.77 29.50 -13.44
CA SER A 578 17.33 29.91 -14.78
C SER A 578 15.85 29.60 -15.03
N ILE A 579 15.34 28.48 -14.53
CA ILE A 579 13.90 28.14 -14.63
C ILE A 579 13.04 29.19 -13.93
N MET A 580 13.44 29.66 -12.74
CA MET A 580 12.75 30.76 -12.05
C MET A 580 12.80 32.05 -12.87
N GLU A 581 13.95 32.39 -13.45
CA GLU A 581 14.13 33.57 -14.29
C GLU A 581 13.23 33.53 -15.55
N TYR A 582 13.07 32.35 -16.17
CA TYR A 582 12.17 32.17 -17.30
C TYR A 582 10.70 32.38 -16.93
N ALA A 583 10.28 31.95 -15.73
CA ALA A 583 8.91 32.11 -15.25
C ALA A 583 8.62 33.52 -14.67
N ALA A 584 9.64 34.30 -14.31
CA ALA A 584 9.49 35.58 -13.61
C ALA A 584 8.64 36.64 -14.35
N PRO A 585 8.70 36.80 -15.69
CA PRO A 585 7.79 37.71 -16.40
C PRO A 585 6.32 37.33 -16.24
N LEU A 586 6.01 36.04 -16.39
CA LEU A 586 4.66 35.52 -16.21
C LEU A 586 4.20 35.71 -14.75
N ALA A 587 5.08 35.47 -13.77
CA ALA A 587 4.82 35.69 -12.35
C ALA A 587 4.41 37.14 -12.04
N ARG A 588 5.13 38.12 -12.59
CA ARG A 588 4.80 39.55 -12.41
C ARG A 588 3.44 39.90 -13.01
N SER A 589 3.16 39.45 -14.23
CA SER A 589 1.88 39.70 -14.89
C SER A 589 0.72 39.03 -14.14
N LEU A 590 0.90 37.76 -13.76
CA LEU A 590 -0.07 36.98 -12.99
C LEU A 590 -0.38 37.65 -11.64
N LYS A 591 0.64 38.05 -10.87
CA LYS A 591 0.46 38.71 -9.57
C LYS A 591 -0.34 40.00 -9.70
N SER A 592 -0.04 40.81 -10.71
CA SER A 592 -0.79 42.05 -11.00
C SER A 592 -2.25 41.76 -11.35
N ALA A 593 -2.49 40.80 -12.25
CA ALA A 593 -3.83 40.44 -12.70
C ALA A 593 -4.70 39.87 -11.57
N LEU A 594 -4.15 39.01 -10.70
CA LEU A 594 -4.85 38.45 -9.55
C LEU A 594 -5.15 39.51 -8.48
N ALA A 595 -4.19 40.40 -8.21
CA ALA A 595 -4.42 41.53 -7.31
C ALA A 595 -5.52 42.46 -7.83
N ALA A 596 -5.52 42.78 -9.13
CA ALA A 596 -6.57 43.57 -9.78
C ALA A 596 -7.94 42.86 -9.77
N ALA A 597 -7.96 41.53 -9.68
CA ALA A 597 -9.18 40.73 -9.50
C ALA A 597 -9.59 40.55 -8.03
N GLY A 598 -8.85 41.13 -7.06
CA GLY A 598 -9.15 40.99 -5.64
C GLY A 598 -8.91 39.58 -5.08
N ILE A 599 -8.03 38.80 -5.72
CA ILE A 599 -7.69 37.44 -5.29
C ILE A 599 -6.34 37.52 -4.54
N PRO A 600 -6.31 37.36 -3.21
CA PRO A 600 -5.08 37.43 -2.44
C PRO A 600 -4.28 36.12 -2.50
N PRO A 601 -2.94 36.17 -2.32
CA PRO A 601 -2.13 34.97 -2.12
C PRO A 601 -2.44 34.33 -0.76
N ALA A 602 -1.95 33.10 -0.53
CA ALA A 602 -2.13 32.42 0.76
C ALA A 602 -1.43 33.18 1.91
N PHE A 603 -0.29 33.79 1.62
CA PHE A 603 0.39 34.82 2.40
C PHE A 603 1.24 35.68 1.49
N GLU A 604 1.67 36.84 1.96
CA GLU A 604 2.67 37.65 1.25
C GLU A 604 4.06 37.38 1.83
N SER A 605 5.06 37.30 0.96
CA SER A 605 6.47 37.22 1.34
C SER A 605 7.24 38.38 0.70
N ASP A 606 8.23 38.92 1.42
CA ASP A 606 9.22 39.83 0.83
C ASP A 606 10.29 39.09 0.02
N LEU A 607 10.34 37.77 0.13
CA LEU A 607 11.21 36.87 -0.64
C LEU A 607 10.35 35.91 -1.48
N GLU A 608 10.51 35.94 -2.80
CA GLU A 608 9.71 35.15 -3.76
C GLU A 608 9.94 33.63 -3.64
N THR A 609 11.08 33.21 -3.09
CA THR A 609 11.50 31.82 -2.91
C THR A 609 10.97 31.15 -1.65
N ILE A 610 9.89 31.70 -1.07
CA ILE A 610 9.10 31.04 -0.03
C ILE A 610 7.80 30.56 -0.66
N CYS A 611 7.70 29.25 -0.87
CA CYS A 611 6.54 28.61 -1.50
C CYS A 611 5.38 28.55 -0.50
N ALA A 612 4.16 28.72 -1.00
CA ALA A 612 2.96 28.67 -0.20
C ALA A 612 2.14 27.39 -0.43
N GLY A 613 1.75 26.75 0.66
CA GLY A 613 0.67 25.75 0.69
C GLY A 613 -0.49 26.24 1.55
N ARG A 614 -1.70 25.83 1.22
CA ARG A 614 -2.91 26.19 1.98
C ARG A 614 -3.86 25.01 2.09
N GLN A 615 -4.18 24.60 3.30
CA GLN A 615 -5.14 23.53 3.57
C GLN A 615 -6.22 23.98 4.56
N VAL A 616 -7.49 23.96 4.17
CA VAL A 616 -8.62 24.23 5.06
C VAL A 616 -9.18 22.90 5.54
N ARG A 617 -9.27 22.72 6.85
CA ARG A 617 -9.76 21.50 7.49
C ARG A 617 -10.83 21.87 8.51
N GLY A 618 -12.02 22.16 8.01
CA GLY A 618 -13.12 22.70 8.80
C GLY A 618 -12.77 24.07 9.37
N ASP A 619 -12.90 24.25 10.68
CA ASP A 619 -12.68 25.54 11.37
C ASP A 619 -11.20 25.99 11.46
N ILE A 620 -10.26 25.23 10.89
CA ILE A 620 -8.83 25.59 10.87
C ILE A 620 -8.31 25.73 9.44
N GLU A 621 -7.70 26.89 9.17
CA GLU A 621 -6.87 27.11 7.99
C GLU A 621 -5.40 26.87 8.34
N TYR A 622 -4.78 25.89 7.68
CA TYR A 622 -3.35 25.62 7.75
C TYR A 622 -2.64 26.30 6.57
N ILE A 623 -1.63 27.10 6.88
CA ILE A 623 -0.75 27.77 5.93
C ILE A 623 0.64 27.17 6.06
N PHE A 624 1.19 26.72 4.95
CA PHE A 624 2.52 26.14 4.88
C PHE A 624 3.45 27.09 4.13
N ALA A 625 4.65 27.30 4.66
CA ALA A 625 5.70 28.09 4.03
C ALA A 625 6.96 27.24 3.89
N VAL A 626 7.41 27.00 2.65
CA VAL A 626 8.57 26.14 2.35
C VAL A 626 9.66 26.98 1.68
N ASN A 627 10.87 26.94 2.23
CA ASN A 627 12.02 27.63 1.65
C ASN A 627 12.63 26.82 0.50
N PHE A 628 12.62 27.40 -0.70
CA PHE A 628 13.25 26.83 -1.90
C PHE A 628 14.32 27.77 -2.49
N THR A 629 14.88 28.65 -1.67
CA THR A 629 15.88 29.63 -2.13
C THR A 629 17.11 28.92 -2.70
N PRO A 630 17.44 29.06 -3.99
CA PRO A 630 18.60 28.38 -4.56
C PRO A 630 19.90 29.04 -4.10
N GLU A 631 20.99 28.27 -4.09
CA GLU A 631 22.33 28.82 -3.93
C GLU A 631 22.68 29.93 -4.94
N ALA A 632 23.72 30.70 -4.63
CA ALA A 632 24.21 31.75 -5.53
C ALA A 632 24.86 31.14 -6.78
N GLY A 633 24.50 31.66 -7.96
CA GLY A 633 25.03 31.20 -9.25
C GLY A 633 24.14 30.19 -9.97
N TYR A 634 24.70 29.55 -10.99
CA TYR A 634 24.03 28.57 -11.88
C TYR A 634 24.70 27.19 -11.79
N GLY A 635 25.28 26.88 -10.62
CA GLY A 635 26.08 25.68 -10.38
C GLY A 635 25.26 24.41 -10.23
N ASP A 636 25.95 23.28 -10.40
CA ASP A 636 25.44 21.92 -10.13
C ASP A 636 26.18 21.43 -8.88
N THR A 637 25.66 21.75 -7.68
CA THR A 637 26.18 21.10 -6.48
C THR A 637 25.79 19.62 -6.52
N SER A 638 26.78 18.76 -6.32
CA SER A 638 26.68 17.31 -6.35
C SER A 638 25.42 16.75 -5.66
N GLY A 639 24.39 16.43 -6.45
CA GLY A 639 23.18 15.74 -5.99
C GLY A 639 21.85 16.33 -6.45
N GLY A 640 21.82 17.42 -7.22
CA GLY A 640 20.60 18.01 -7.79
C GLY A 640 20.87 19.44 -8.26
N TYR A 641 20.19 19.87 -9.34
CA TYR A 641 20.46 21.12 -10.10
C TYR A 641 20.07 22.44 -9.36
N GLY A 642 20.39 22.52 -8.07
CA GLY A 642 20.28 23.67 -7.17
C GLY A 642 19.81 23.23 -5.78
N ALA A 643 20.71 22.96 -4.83
CA ALA A 643 20.29 22.70 -3.45
C ALA A 643 19.73 23.99 -2.82
N PRO A 644 18.71 23.90 -1.94
CA PRO A 644 18.20 25.07 -1.26
C PRO A 644 19.25 25.58 -0.25
N VAL A 645 19.26 26.88 0.01
CA VAL A 645 20.08 27.49 1.06
C VAL A 645 19.20 28.13 2.12
N ALA A 646 19.76 28.37 3.30
CA ALA A 646 19.07 29.12 4.35
C ALA A 646 18.64 30.51 3.86
N ALA A 647 17.47 30.96 4.28
CA ALA A 647 16.89 32.23 3.86
C ALA A 647 16.18 32.93 5.01
N LYS A 648 16.09 34.25 4.93
CA LYS A 648 15.34 35.06 5.88
C LYS A 648 14.24 35.79 5.13
N ALA A 649 13.01 35.62 5.56
CA ALA A 649 11.84 36.20 4.91
C ALA A 649 10.85 36.77 5.93
N THR A 650 10.20 37.86 5.55
CA THR A 650 9.06 38.45 6.25
C THR A 650 7.78 37.95 5.62
N ILE A 651 7.01 37.16 6.37
CA ILE A 651 5.70 36.68 5.98
C ILE A 651 4.62 37.59 6.54
N ALA A 652 3.62 37.93 5.72
CA ALA A 652 2.44 38.67 6.13
C ALA A 652 1.14 37.89 5.84
N LEU A 653 0.34 37.72 6.90
CA LEU A 653 -0.99 37.12 6.86
C LEU A 653 -2.07 38.20 7.08
N PRO A 654 -3.31 38.00 6.64
CA PRO A 654 -4.41 38.92 6.92
C PRO A 654 -4.65 39.11 8.43
N ASP A 655 -4.89 40.33 8.90
CA ASP A 655 -5.36 40.59 10.26
C ASP A 655 -6.89 40.53 10.31
N ASP A 656 -7.45 39.34 10.06
CA ASP A 656 -8.89 39.07 10.04
C ASP A 656 -9.46 38.63 11.41
N GLY A 657 -8.69 38.85 12.48
CA GLY A 657 -9.07 38.49 13.85
C GLY A 657 -8.73 37.06 14.27
N ARG A 658 -8.37 36.17 13.33
CA ARG A 658 -7.98 34.80 13.67
C ARG A 658 -6.60 34.76 14.37
N PRO A 659 -6.43 33.95 15.42
CA PRO A 659 -5.11 33.71 16.03
C PRO A 659 -4.21 32.92 15.08
N ILE A 660 -2.89 32.98 15.31
CA ILE A 660 -1.89 32.24 14.54
C ILE A 660 -1.08 31.38 15.51
N TYR A 661 -0.96 30.09 15.20
CA TYR A 661 -0.15 29.12 15.94
C TYR A 661 0.94 28.55 15.04
N ASP A 662 2.14 28.34 15.59
CA ASP A 662 3.20 27.54 14.99
C ASP A 662 2.97 26.08 15.39
N VAL A 663 2.54 25.26 14.42
CA VAL A 663 2.18 23.85 14.66
C VAL A 663 3.42 22.98 14.83
N VAL A 664 4.55 23.36 14.24
CA VAL A 664 5.81 22.61 14.38
C VAL A 664 6.29 22.72 15.83
N ALA A 665 6.25 23.93 16.38
CA ALA A 665 6.61 24.22 17.76
C ALA A 665 5.49 23.96 18.79
N GLY A 666 4.23 23.81 18.35
CA GLY A 666 3.07 23.57 19.20
C GLY A 666 2.75 24.74 20.13
N LYS A 667 2.78 25.98 19.63
CA LYS A 667 2.58 27.20 20.44
C LYS A 667 2.05 28.38 19.62
N PRO A 668 1.50 29.44 20.25
CA PRO A 668 1.16 30.69 19.55
C PRO A 668 2.36 31.24 18.77
N ALA A 669 2.14 31.70 17.54
CA ALA A 669 3.17 32.27 16.69
C ALA A 669 3.41 33.75 16.98
N SER A 670 4.67 34.18 16.92
CA SER A 670 5.09 35.56 17.22
C SER A 670 4.89 36.51 16.04
N PHE A 671 3.64 36.77 15.64
CA PHE A 671 3.30 37.76 14.61
C PHE A 671 2.91 39.11 15.22
N SER A 672 3.39 40.19 14.61
CA SER A 672 3.08 41.58 14.99
C SER A 672 1.99 42.18 14.08
N LYS A 673 0.99 42.86 14.65
CA LYS A 673 -0.06 43.55 13.88
C LYS A 673 0.48 44.86 13.32
N LYS A 674 0.48 45.02 11.99
CA LYS A 674 0.91 46.25 11.31
C LYS A 674 0.18 46.43 9.96
N GLY A 675 -0.63 47.49 9.86
CA GLY A 675 -1.28 47.89 8.60
C GLY A 675 -2.30 46.89 8.07
N GLY A 676 -3.18 46.37 8.94
CA GLY A 676 -4.21 45.38 8.57
C GLY A 676 -3.66 43.98 8.26
N LYS A 677 -2.39 43.74 8.60
CA LYS A 677 -1.70 42.46 8.41
C LYS A 677 -1.00 42.05 9.69
N GLN A 678 -0.82 40.74 9.88
CA GLN A 678 0.03 40.15 10.89
C GLN A 678 1.35 39.75 10.23
N LYS A 679 2.48 40.27 10.72
CA LYS A 679 3.81 40.07 10.12
C LYS A 679 4.81 39.41 11.08
N ALA A 680 5.60 38.48 10.56
CA ALA A 680 6.74 37.89 11.26
C ALA A 680 7.92 37.73 10.31
N THR A 681 9.12 38.00 10.80
CA THR A 681 10.37 37.67 10.10
C THR A 681 10.88 36.34 10.62
N ILE A 682 11.12 35.41 9.72
CA ILE A 682 11.45 34.00 10.02
C ILE A 682 12.77 33.66 9.35
N ASP A 683 13.64 33.00 10.10
CA ASP A 683 14.88 32.40 9.59
C ASP A 683 14.57 30.94 9.21
N PHE A 684 14.67 30.62 7.92
CA PHE A 684 14.47 29.29 7.37
C PHE A 684 15.81 28.62 7.10
N GLY A 685 15.93 27.35 7.48
CA GLY A 685 16.98 26.45 6.99
C GLY A 685 16.75 26.02 5.53
N PRO A 686 17.75 25.36 4.90
CA PRO A 686 17.62 24.74 3.57
C PRO A 686 16.41 23.80 3.48
N GLY A 687 15.50 24.03 2.52
CA GLY A 687 14.33 23.18 2.31
C GLY A 687 13.32 23.16 3.46
N GLN A 688 13.49 24.00 4.49
CA GLN A 688 12.69 23.94 5.71
C GLN A 688 11.24 24.36 5.45
N MET A 689 10.31 23.64 6.08
CA MET A 689 8.89 23.99 6.14
C MET A 689 8.51 24.57 7.51
N MET A 690 7.72 25.64 7.48
CA MET A 690 6.96 26.15 8.62
C MET A 690 5.46 25.90 8.41
N VAL A 691 4.74 25.64 9.50
CA VAL A 691 3.29 25.37 9.46
C VAL A 691 2.57 26.27 10.44
N PHE A 692 1.68 27.10 9.92
CA PHE A 692 0.86 28.02 10.70
C PHE A 692 -0.61 27.59 10.69
N ALA A 693 -1.21 27.41 11.85
CA ALA A 693 -2.65 27.18 11.98
C ALA A 693 -3.38 28.47 12.36
N ARG A 694 -4.47 28.75 11.66
CA ARG A 694 -5.35 29.91 11.85
C ARG A 694 -6.78 29.44 12.13
N PRO A 695 -7.08 28.97 13.36
CA PRO A 695 -8.41 28.52 13.73
C PRO A 695 -9.40 29.69 13.76
N ALA A 696 -10.69 29.41 13.60
CA ALA A 696 -11.75 30.41 13.68
C ALA A 696 -11.80 31.10 15.06
N ASN A 697 -11.47 30.37 16.14
CA ASN A 697 -11.38 30.88 17.51
C ASN A 697 -10.10 30.35 18.19
N PRO A 698 -9.58 31.03 19.24
CA PRO A 698 -8.43 30.54 20.01
C PRO A 698 -8.66 29.15 20.61
N ILE A 699 -7.65 28.28 20.56
CA ILE A 699 -7.76 26.89 21.02
C ILE A 699 -7.79 26.83 22.55
N GLY A 700 -8.80 26.15 23.09
CA GLY A 700 -8.99 25.88 24.52
C GLY A 700 -8.19 24.67 24.99
N GLY A 701 -8.14 23.63 24.16
CA GLY A 701 -7.44 22.35 24.41
C GLY A 701 -8.22 21.19 23.80
N ALA A 702 -7.74 19.96 24.02
CA ALA A 702 -8.50 18.75 23.71
C ALA A 702 -9.01 18.09 25.00
N ASP A 703 -10.31 17.89 25.11
CA ASP A 703 -10.91 17.15 26.23
C ASP A 703 -10.88 15.66 25.92
N VAL A 704 -10.41 14.84 26.88
CA VAL A 704 -10.42 13.38 26.78
C VAL A 704 -11.55 12.79 27.63
N ALA A 705 -12.28 11.84 27.06
CA ALA A 705 -13.25 11.03 27.78
C ALA A 705 -12.92 9.55 27.58
N VAL A 706 -12.67 8.83 28.67
CA VAL A 706 -12.58 7.36 28.63
C VAL A 706 -13.97 6.81 28.85
N THR A 707 -14.55 6.19 27.82
CA THR A 707 -15.94 5.70 27.88
C THR A 707 -16.03 4.33 28.55
N GLY A 708 -14.95 3.55 28.52
CA GLY A 708 -14.83 2.33 29.32
C GLY A 708 -13.88 1.30 28.73
N VAL A 709 -13.85 0.13 29.36
CA VAL A 709 -13.21 -1.07 28.82
C VAL A 709 -14.32 -2.06 28.45
N ASN A 710 -14.47 -2.33 27.17
CA ASN A 710 -15.43 -3.32 26.69
C ASN A 710 -14.78 -4.72 26.68
N ARG A 711 -15.57 -5.72 27.06
CA ARG A 711 -15.18 -7.14 27.08
C ARG A 711 -16.28 -7.95 26.40
N ASP A 712 -16.00 -8.42 25.20
CA ASP A 712 -16.91 -9.26 24.43
C ASP A 712 -16.10 -10.29 23.65
N PHE A 713 -16.11 -11.52 24.15
CA PHE A 713 -15.41 -12.66 23.53
C PHE A 713 -16.23 -13.33 22.41
N THR A 714 -17.45 -12.83 22.15
CA THR A 714 -18.40 -13.44 21.20
C THR A 714 -18.48 -12.69 19.88
N ARG A 715 -18.03 -11.43 19.82
CA ARG A 715 -17.95 -10.66 18.57
C ARG A 715 -16.74 -11.05 17.74
N GLU A 716 -17.01 -11.64 16.58
CA GLU A 716 -15.98 -11.85 15.57
C GLU A 716 -15.52 -10.51 14.98
N GLY A 717 -14.25 -10.45 14.53
CA GLY A 717 -13.65 -9.25 13.94
C GLY A 717 -13.16 -8.20 14.95
N ASP A 718 -13.87 -7.99 16.06
CA ASP A 718 -13.48 -7.02 17.09
C ASP A 718 -12.38 -7.54 18.04
N ALA A 719 -11.61 -6.64 18.63
CA ALA A 719 -10.73 -6.98 19.74
C ALA A 719 -11.57 -7.39 20.96
N PRO A 720 -11.36 -8.59 21.55
CA PRO A 720 -12.24 -9.08 22.61
C PRO A 720 -12.22 -8.23 23.89
N ILE A 721 -11.07 -7.61 24.18
CA ILE A 721 -10.92 -6.62 25.24
C ILE A 721 -10.42 -5.35 24.58
N ARG A 722 -11.11 -4.22 24.78
CA ARG A 722 -10.72 -2.95 24.18
C ARG A 722 -11.01 -1.77 25.10
N LEU A 723 -10.09 -0.82 25.13
CA LEU A 723 -10.27 0.51 25.69
C LEU A 723 -11.02 1.36 24.67
N GLU A 724 -12.14 1.94 25.08
CA GLU A 724 -12.90 2.91 24.30
C GLU A 724 -12.66 4.31 24.89
N LEU A 725 -12.26 5.24 24.03
CA LEU A 725 -12.03 6.63 24.41
C LEU A 725 -12.40 7.57 23.27
N SER A 726 -12.72 8.80 23.63
CA SER A 726 -12.88 9.91 22.69
C SER A 726 -12.06 11.11 23.11
N ALA A 727 -11.71 11.93 22.13
CA ALA A 727 -11.11 13.24 22.34
C ALA A 727 -11.87 14.27 21.52
N SER A 728 -12.09 15.48 22.06
CA SER A 728 -12.76 16.56 21.34
C SER A 728 -12.00 17.87 21.47
N LEU A 729 -11.79 18.56 20.35
CA LEU A 729 -11.09 19.84 20.33
C LEU A 729 -12.06 20.98 20.68
N LYS A 730 -11.71 21.78 21.67
CA LYS A 730 -12.49 22.95 22.10
C LYS A 730 -11.76 24.25 21.82
N ASP A 731 -12.53 25.31 21.57
CA ASP A 731 -12.03 26.67 21.64
C ASP A 731 -11.94 27.15 23.10
N SER A 732 -11.37 28.33 23.30
CA SER A 732 -11.19 28.97 24.61
C SER A 732 -12.51 29.31 25.33
N SER A 733 -13.65 29.26 24.65
CA SER A 733 -14.99 29.40 25.25
C SER A 733 -15.63 28.06 25.61
N GLY A 734 -14.96 26.94 25.34
CA GLY A 734 -15.47 25.58 25.58
C GLY A 734 -16.35 25.03 24.46
N LYS A 735 -16.48 25.73 23.33
CA LYS A 735 -17.25 25.25 22.17
C LYS A 735 -16.40 24.32 21.31
N LEU A 736 -17.03 23.32 20.70
CA LEU A 736 -16.35 22.42 19.75
C LEU A 736 -15.82 23.19 18.54
N LEU A 737 -14.56 22.96 18.18
CA LEU A 737 -13.99 23.36 16.90
C LEU A 737 -14.15 22.21 15.91
N SER A 738 -14.97 22.39 14.87
CA SER A 738 -15.29 21.37 13.89
C SER A 738 -14.20 21.27 12.83
N CYS A 739 -13.10 20.60 13.15
CA CYS A 739 -11.91 20.56 12.30
C CYS A 739 -11.13 19.24 12.41
N ALA A 740 -10.16 19.06 11.51
CA ALA A 740 -9.09 18.11 11.70
C ALA A 740 -7.90 18.78 12.39
N ALA A 741 -7.61 18.36 13.62
CA ALA A 741 -6.50 18.85 14.42
C ALA A 741 -5.61 17.68 14.88
N PRO A 742 -4.28 17.81 14.76
CA PRO A 742 -3.36 16.74 15.10
C PRO A 742 -3.28 16.56 16.63
N LEU A 743 -3.32 15.31 17.08
CA LEU A 743 -3.29 14.92 18.49
C LEU A 743 -2.17 13.90 18.74
N GLN A 744 -1.52 13.98 19.91
CA GLN A 744 -0.75 12.87 20.48
C GLN A 744 -1.54 12.24 21.63
N ILE A 745 -1.67 10.91 21.60
CA ILE A 745 -2.34 10.13 22.64
C ILE A 745 -1.35 9.15 23.26
N VAL A 746 -1.07 9.31 24.55
CA VAL A 746 -0.18 8.44 25.31
C VAL A 746 -0.97 7.70 26.37
N ILE A 747 -0.91 6.37 26.35
CA ILE A 747 -1.58 5.50 27.32
C ILE A 747 -0.51 4.75 28.10
N ARG A 748 -0.50 4.94 29.42
CA ARG A 748 0.44 4.27 30.33
C ARG A 748 -0.30 3.36 31.28
N ASP A 749 0.29 2.20 31.50
CA ASP A 749 -0.20 1.22 32.46
C ASP A 749 0.23 1.56 33.90
N PRO A 750 -0.31 0.86 34.92
CA PRO A 750 0.02 1.07 36.33
C PRO A 750 1.48 0.76 36.67
N LEU A 751 2.20 0.06 35.79
CA LEU A 751 3.61 -0.27 35.95
C LEU A 751 4.51 0.81 35.31
N GLY A 752 3.94 1.90 34.80
CA GLY A 752 4.65 3.04 34.21
C GLY A 752 5.03 2.87 32.73
N THR A 753 4.67 1.73 32.11
CA THR A 753 5.03 1.44 30.71
C THR A 753 4.04 2.09 29.76
N ALA A 754 4.53 2.76 28.72
CA ALA A 754 3.68 3.27 27.66
C ALA A 754 3.18 2.08 26.81
N ARG A 755 1.88 1.78 26.90
CA ARG A 755 1.21 0.76 26.09
C ARG A 755 0.98 1.26 24.66
N TYR A 756 0.65 2.54 24.54
CA TYR A 756 0.41 3.25 23.29
C TYR A 756 1.02 4.65 23.35
N ASP A 757 1.64 5.07 22.25
CA ASP A 757 1.99 6.45 21.94
C ASP A 757 1.59 6.64 20.48
N LEU A 758 0.55 7.43 20.23
CA LEU A 758 -0.15 7.50 18.95
C LEU A 758 -0.31 8.94 18.47
N TYR A 759 -0.04 9.18 17.20
CA TYR A 759 -0.45 10.39 16.49
C TYR A 759 -1.72 10.13 15.69
N ARG A 760 -2.76 10.92 15.95
CA ARG A 760 -4.06 10.87 15.25
C ARG A 760 -4.51 12.29 14.94
N ALA A 761 -5.68 12.45 14.32
CA ALA A 761 -6.34 13.74 14.23
C ALA A 761 -7.82 13.61 14.60
N THR A 762 -8.42 14.73 15.04
CA THR A 762 -9.88 14.83 15.08
C THR A 762 -10.46 14.78 13.68
N ASP A 763 -11.72 14.40 13.55
CA ASP A 763 -12.55 14.60 12.37
C ASP A 763 -13.86 15.28 12.79
N GLY A 764 -14.20 16.39 12.13
CA GLY A 764 -15.30 17.25 12.60
C GLY A 764 -15.15 17.70 14.05
N GLY A 765 -13.91 17.80 14.56
CA GLY A 765 -13.61 18.18 15.94
C GLY A 765 -13.56 17.04 16.96
N VAL A 766 -13.85 15.80 16.57
CA VAL A 766 -13.89 14.64 17.48
C VAL A 766 -13.02 13.50 16.95
N LEU A 767 -12.29 12.84 17.86
CA LEU A 767 -11.63 11.57 17.63
C LEU A 767 -12.32 10.51 18.50
N SER A 768 -12.58 9.33 17.93
CA SER A 768 -13.01 8.14 18.68
C SER A 768 -12.02 7.00 18.41
N LEU A 769 -11.58 6.32 19.47
CA LEU A 769 -10.64 5.21 19.37
C LEU A 769 -11.14 4.00 20.16
N ALA A 770 -10.92 2.84 19.57
CA ALA A 770 -11.03 1.53 20.20
C ALA A 770 -9.65 0.86 20.12
N LEU A 771 -8.99 0.69 21.27
CA LEU A 771 -7.63 0.17 21.36
C LEU A 771 -7.61 -1.18 22.07
N PRO A 772 -6.97 -2.22 21.51
CA PRO A 772 -6.99 -3.57 22.09
C PRO A 772 -6.22 -3.64 23.41
N LEU A 773 -6.79 -4.30 24.41
CA LEU A 773 -6.10 -4.70 25.63
C LEU A 773 -5.98 -6.23 25.67
N ALA A 774 -5.03 -6.73 26.45
CA ALA A 774 -4.74 -8.15 26.58
C ALA A 774 -5.32 -8.75 27.86
N ALA A 775 -5.49 -10.07 27.89
CA ALA A 775 -5.90 -10.79 29.09
C ALA A 775 -4.86 -10.67 30.21
N ASN A 776 -3.57 -10.60 29.86
CA ASN A 776 -2.45 -10.49 30.79
C ASN A 776 -1.94 -9.06 31.02
N ASP A 777 -2.64 -8.03 30.53
CA ASP A 777 -2.33 -6.63 30.87
C ASP A 777 -2.44 -6.40 32.40
N PRO A 778 -1.60 -5.53 33.00
CA PRO A 778 -1.55 -5.33 34.44
C PRO A 778 -2.86 -4.75 35.01
N ALA A 779 -3.23 -5.26 36.19
CA ALA A 779 -4.34 -4.72 36.96
C ALA A 779 -3.98 -3.35 37.58
N GLY A 780 -4.95 -2.44 37.68
CA GLY A 780 -4.79 -1.16 38.38
C GLY A 780 -5.27 0.05 37.59
N GLU A 781 -4.82 1.23 38.01
CA GLU A 781 -5.17 2.52 37.39
C GLU A 781 -4.24 2.87 36.22
N TRP A 782 -4.83 3.03 35.04
CA TRP A 782 -4.17 3.44 33.81
C TRP A 782 -4.38 4.93 33.56
N THR A 783 -3.44 5.56 32.85
CA THR A 783 -3.52 6.97 32.48
C THR A 783 -3.59 7.13 30.97
N VAL A 784 -4.45 8.04 30.50
CA VAL A 784 -4.58 8.45 29.09
C VAL A 784 -4.27 9.94 29.04
N THR A 785 -3.23 10.34 28.31
CA THR A 785 -2.92 11.76 28.07
C THR A 785 -3.19 12.08 26.61
N VAL A 786 -3.95 13.13 26.35
CA VAL A 786 -4.21 13.66 25.01
C VAL A 786 -3.64 15.06 24.93
N THR A 787 -2.72 15.29 23.98
CA THR A 787 -2.15 16.60 23.68
C THR A 787 -2.59 17.03 22.30
N GLU A 788 -3.24 18.19 22.17
CA GLU A 788 -3.43 18.80 20.86
C GLU A 788 -2.14 19.49 20.42
N LEU A 789 -1.70 19.22 19.19
CA LEU A 789 -0.37 19.60 18.72
C LEU A 789 -0.33 21.00 18.09
N VAL A 790 -1.44 21.75 18.10
CA VAL A 790 -1.48 23.11 17.54
C VAL A 790 -1.05 24.14 18.57
N SER A 791 -1.62 24.09 19.78
CA SER A 791 -1.25 24.98 20.90
C SER A 791 -0.49 24.28 22.03
N GLY A 792 -0.31 22.95 21.95
CA GLY A 792 0.50 22.16 22.88
C GLY A 792 -0.18 21.86 24.22
N LYS A 793 -1.49 22.10 24.33
CA LYS A 793 -2.25 21.85 25.56
C LYS A 793 -2.62 20.39 25.67
N SER A 794 -2.62 19.90 26.91
CA SER A 794 -2.94 18.51 27.21
C SER A 794 -4.06 18.37 28.23
N SER A 795 -4.81 17.29 28.12
CA SER A 795 -5.69 16.79 29.16
C SER A 795 -5.35 15.34 29.48
N ALA A 796 -5.80 14.88 30.65
CA ALA A 796 -5.58 13.51 31.09
C ALA A 796 -6.87 12.88 31.62
N GLY A 797 -7.10 11.63 31.25
CA GLY A 797 -8.14 10.76 31.77
C GLY A 797 -7.51 9.55 32.46
N ARG A 798 -8.31 8.83 33.25
CA ARG A 798 -7.89 7.60 33.93
C ARG A 798 -8.96 6.54 33.80
N PHE A 799 -8.55 5.28 33.86
CA PHE A 799 -9.47 4.15 33.97
C PHE A 799 -8.82 3.03 34.76
N ALA A 800 -9.63 2.25 35.46
CA ALA A 800 -9.16 1.03 36.11
C ALA A 800 -9.34 -0.16 35.17
N TYR A 801 -8.34 -1.04 35.09
CA TYR A 801 -8.44 -2.31 34.40
C TYR A 801 -8.24 -3.46 35.40
N GLN A 802 -9.14 -4.45 35.35
CA GLN A 802 -9.06 -5.66 36.16
C GLN A 802 -9.10 -6.90 35.25
N PRO A 803 -7.96 -7.52 34.90
CA PRO A 803 -7.92 -8.69 34.03
C PRO A 803 -8.72 -9.86 34.63
N ALA A 804 -9.35 -10.66 33.76
CA ALA A 804 -10.03 -11.87 34.19
C ALA A 804 -8.99 -12.94 34.57
N LEU A 805 -9.12 -13.53 35.75
CA LEU A 805 -8.22 -14.60 36.22
C LEU A 805 -8.43 -15.92 35.48
N GLN A 806 -9.52 -16.03 34.70
CA GLN A 806 -9.83 -17.15 33.84
C GLN A 806 -10.25 -16.59 32.47
N CYS A 807 -9.56 -17.00 31.41
CA CYS A 807 -9.82 -16.52 30.06
C CYS A 807 -9.51 -17.61 29.02
N GLY A 808 -10.37 -18.63 28.94
CA GLY A 808 -10.25 -19.73 27.96
C GLY A 808 -10.29 -19.30 26.49
N ALA A 809 -10.69 -18.06 26.19
CA ALA A 809 -10.64 -17.51 24.83
C ALA A 809 -9.22 -17.25 24.30
N VAL A 810 -8.21 -17.27 25.17
CA VAL A 810 -6.80 -17.06 24.79
C VAL A 810 -6.27 -18.23 23.95
N ALA A 811 -6.68 -19.47 24.25
CA ALA A 811 -6.14 -20.67 23.64
C ALA A 811 -7.24 -21.70 23.39
N GLY A 812 -7.18 -22.39 22.25
CA GLY A 812 -8.08 -23.49 21.91
C GLY A 812 -7.40 -24.59 21.11
N LEU A 813 -7.99 -25.79 21.12
CA LEU A 813 -7.55 -26.93 20.32
C LEU A 813 -8.40 -27.07 19.04
N GLU A 814 -7.77 -27.20 17.89
CA GLU A 814 -8.46 -27.35 16.60
C GLU A 814 -9.19 -28.69 16.49
N ARG A 815 -10.49 -28.64 16.19
CA ARG A 815 -11.35 -29.83 16.07
C ARG A 815 -11.19 -30.59 14.75
N ARG A 816 -10.89 -29.87 13.68
CA ARG A 816 -10.98 -30.37 12.29
C ARG A 816 -9.63 -30.20 11.58
N ALA A 817 -9.63 -30.46 10.27
CA ALA A 817 -8.51 -30.12 9.39
C ALA A 817 -8.15 -28.63 9.52
N VAL A 818 -6.85 -28.34 9.50
CA VAL A 818 -6.34 -26.97 9.58
C VAL A 818 -6.49 -26.27 8.23
N TYR A 819 -6.71 -24.96 8.26
CA TYR A 819 -6.76 -24.12 7.07
C TYR A 819 -6.37 -22.70 7.46
N PHE A 820 -5.81 -21.96 6.51
CA PHE A 820 -5.52 -20.56 6.73
C PHE A 820 -6.83 -19.77 6.73
N PHE A 821 -7.06 -18.95 7.75
CA PHE A 821 -8.36 -18.29 7.95
C PHE A 821 -8.86 -17.53 6.71
N ALA A 822 -7.96 -16.88 5.96
CA ALA A 822 -8.31 -16.15 4.74
C ALA A 822 -8.77 -17.05 3.57
N ASP A 823 -8.48 -18.36 3.61
CA ASP A 823 -8.90 -19.30 2.56
C ASP A 823 -10.36 -19.72 2.72
N LYS A 824 -10.92 -19.63 3.94
CA LYS A 824 -12.26 -20.15 4.26
C LYS A 824 -13.35 -19.64 3.32
N GLU A 825 -13.41 -18.31 3.14
CA GLU A 825 -14.41 -17.68 2.27
C GLU A 825 -14.22 -18.09 0.82
N ASN A 826 -12.98 -18.22 0.36
CA ASN A 826 -12.70 -18.67 -1.00
C ASN A 826 -13.08 -20.14 -1.22
N ILE A 827 -12.87 -21.02 -0.23
CA ILE A 827 -13.29 -22.42 -0.28
C ILE A 827 -14.82 -22.51 -0.35
N TYR A 828 -15.53 -21.72 0.46
CA TYR A 828 -17.00 -21.63 0.39
C TYR A 828 -17.47 -21.14 -0.98
N ARG A 829 -16.90 -20.02 -1.46
CA ARG A 829 -17.22 -19.40 -2.74
C ARG A 829 -16.92 -20.31 -3.93
N PHE A 830 -15.84 -21.10 -3.90
CA PHE A 830 -15.46 -22.04 -4.95
C PHE A 830 -16.64 -22.95 -5.36
N PHE A 831 -17.37 -23.52 -4.40
CA PHE A 831 -18.52 -24.39 -4.66
C PHE A 831 -19.84 -23.64 -4.91
N ARG A 832 -19.82 -22.30 -4.96
CA ARG A 832 -20.94 -21.46 -5.40
C ARG A 832 -20.74 -21.00 -6.83
N ASP A 833 -19.52 -20.60 -7.15
CA ASP A 833 -19.10 -20.16 -8.48
C ASP A 833 -19.00 -21.35 -9.45
N HIS A 834 -18.64 -22.53 -8.96
CA HIS A 834 -18.38 -23.71 -9.79
C HIS A 834 -19.32 -24.88 -9.47
N ARG A 835 -20.11 -25.31 -10.47
CA ARG A 835 -21.01 -26.49 -10.39
C ARG A 835 -20.42 -27.75 -11.00
N HIS A 836 -19.36 -27.60 -11.80
CA HIS A 836 -18.59 -28.70 -12.39
C HIS A 836 -17.16 -28.58 -11.89
N VAL A 837 -16.73 -29.57 -11.11
CA VAL A 837 -15.45 -29.57 -10.40
C VAL A 837 -14.71 -30.88 -10.69
N LEU A 838 -13.40 -30.83 -10.88
CA LEU A 838 -12.57 -32.02 -10.98
C LEU A 838 -12.13 -32.48 -9.59
N ALA A 839 -12.08 -33.78 -9.32
CA ALA A 839 -11.33 -34.34 -8.20
C ALA A 839 -10.10 -35.05 -8.76
N VAL A 840 -8.90 -34.58 -8.40
CA VAL A 840 -7.61 -35.13 -8.86
C VAL A 840 -6.94 -35.86 -7.70
N PRO A 841 -7.16 -37.17 -7.54
CA PRO A 841 -6.53 -37.95 -6.48
C PRO A 841 -5.04 -38.18 -6.76
N GLY A 842 -4.22 -38.18 -5.70
CA GLY A 842 -2.85 -38.67 -5.72
C GLY A 842 -2.78 -40.18 -5.98
N ALA A 843 -1.57 -40.71 -6.16
CA ALA A 843 -1.35 -42.10 -6.60
C ALA A 843 -1.85 -43.20 -5.63
N GLY A 844 -2.08 -42.90 -4.35
CA GLY A 844 -2.57 -43.88 -3.37
C GLY A 844 -4.06 -44.22 -3.51
N ASP A 845 -4.43 -45.50 -3.31
CA ASP A 845 -5.81 -46.00 -3.40
C ASP A 845 -6.79 -45.26 -2.47
N HIS A 846 -6.33 -44.85 -1.29
CA HIS A 846 -7.12 -44.08 -0.33
C HIS A 846 -7.48 -42.68 -0.85
N ASN A 847 -6.64 -42.04 -1.67
CA ASN A 847 -6.97 -40.76 -2.29
C ASN A 847 -8.09 -40.92 -3.33
N LYS A 848 -8.06 -42.02 -4.09
CA LYS A 848 -9.11 -42.34 -5.05
C LYS A 848 -10.44 -42.60 -4.35
N ALA A 849 -10.44 -43.39 -3.27
CA ALA A 849 -11.63 -43.61 -2.45
C ALA A 849 -12.18 -42.30 -1.87
N ALA A 850 -11.30 -41.40 -1.42
CA ALA A 850 -11.68 -40.08 -0.93
C ALA A 850 -12.27 -39.17 -2.03
N ALA A 851 -11.77 -39.26 -3.27
CA ALA A 851 -12.35 -38.56 -4.43
C ALA A 851 -13.75 -39.09 -4.79
N GLU A 852 -13.95 -40.40 -4.78
CA GLU A 852 -15.26 -41.05 -4.99
C GLU A 852 -16.25 -40.63 -3.90
N ARG A 853 -15.79 -40.62 -2.65
CA ARG A 853 -16.58 -40.12 -1.51
C ARG A 853 -16.96 -38.66 -1.69
N LEU A 854 -16.01 -37.79 -2.05
CA LEU A 854 -16.28 -36.37 -2.30
C LEU A 854 -17.37 -36.19 -3.38
N ALA A 855 -17.30 -36.97 -4.46
CA ALA A 855 -18.31 -36.92 -5.51
C ALA A 855 -19.70 -37.33 -5.01
N ALA A 856 -19.79 -38.40 -4.23
CA ALA A 856 -21.06 -38.86 -3.67
C ALA A 856 -21.67 -37.83 -2.69
N ILE A 857 -20.88 -37.25 -1.78
CA ILE A 857 -21.40 -36.32 -0.76
C ILE A 857 -21.77 -34.95 -1.33
N MET A 858 -21.19 -34.55 -2.46
CA MET A 858 -21.48 -33.27 -3.11
C MET A 858 -22.69 -33.33 -4.06
N GLN A 859 -23.05 -34.51 -4.56
CA GLN A 859 -24.17 -34.70 -5.50
C GLN A 859 -25.50 -34.06 -5.01
N PRO A 860 -25.92 -34.21 -3.73
CA PRO A 860 -27.16 -33.59 -3.24
C PRO A 860 -27.17 -32.05 -3.28
N TYR A 861 -25.99 -31.43 -3.39
CA TYR A 861 -25.81 -29.98 -3.43
C TYR A 861 -25.66 -29.43 -4.85
N ASN A 862 -26.03 -30.22 -5.86
CA ASN A 862 -25.96 -29.87 -7.28
C ASN A 862 -24.53 -29.46 -7.73
N VAL A 863 -23.52 -30.12 -7.16
CA VAL A 863 -22.13 -29.99 -7.61
C VAL A 863 -21.72 -31.34 -8.21
N THR A 864 -21.41 -31.30 -9.50
CA THR A 864 -20.86 -32.45 -10.22
C THR A 864 -19.37 -32.51 -9.98
N VAL A 865 -18.91 -33.54 -9.28
CA VAL A 865 -17.48 -33.81 -9.09
C VAL A 865 -17.06 -34.94 -10.01
N GLN A 866 -16.24 -34.63 -11.00
CA GLN A 866 -15.68 -35.60 -11.94
C GLN A 866 -14.30 -36.04 -11.46
N ILE A 867 -14.10 -37.34 -11.27
CA ILE A 867 -12.76 -37.87 -10.99
C ILE A 867 -11.91 -37.72 -12.25
N TRP A 868 -10.82 -36.98 -12.15
CA TRP A 868 -9.93 -36.67 -13.26
C TRP A 868 -8.56 -37.34 -13.03
N PRO A 869 -8.08 -38.17 -13.97
CA PRO A 869 -6.84 -38.93 -13.76
C PRO A 869 -5.62 -38.03 -13.56
N LEU A 870 -4.73 -38.43 -12.64
CA LEU A 870 -3.55 -37.65 -12.29
C LEU A 870 -2.59 -37.48 -13.48
N GLU A 871 -2.43 -38.54 -14.28
CA GLU A 871 -1.62 -38.53 -15.49
C GLU A 871 -2.17 -37.59 -16.57
N GLU A 872 -3.48 -37.39 -16.63
CA GLU A 872 -4.10 -36.42 -17.54
C GLU A 872 -3.99 -35.00 -16.99
N ALA A 873 -4.21 -34.81 -15.68
CA ALA A 873 -4.13 -33.51 -15.00
C ALA A 873 -2.73 -32.89 -15.09
N THR A 874 -1.68 -33.72 -15.10
CA THR A 874 -0.29 -33.27 -15.07
C THR A 874 0.29 -32.93 -16.45
N LYS A 875 -0.46 -33.19 -17.53
CA LYS A 875 -0.07 -32.80 -18.89
C LYS A 875 -0.11 -31.28 -19.08
N PRO A 876 0.67 -30.74 -20.04
CA PRO A 876 0.52 -29.34 -20.45
C PRO A 876 -0.88 -29.06 -20.98
N ARG A 877 -1.39 -27.85 -20.68
CA ARG A 877 -2.61 -27.33 -21.31
C ARG A 877 -2.43 -27.28 -22.83
N PRO A 878 -3.39 -27.80 -23.63
CA PRO A 878 -3.39 -27.60 -25.07
C PRO A 878 -3.57 -26.12 -25.41
N LEU A 879 -2.72 -25.59 -26.31
CA LEU A 879 -2.81 -24.23 -26.83
C LEU A 879 -2.97 -24.25 -28.35
N SER A 880 -3.82 -23.37 -28.87
CA SER A 880 -3.88 -23.07 -30.30
C SER A 880 -2.63 -22.31 -30.78
N ASP A 881 -2.38 -22.31 -32.09
CA ASP A 881 -1.28 -21.52 -32.68
C ASP A 881 -1.46 -20.01 -32.51
N GLU A 882 -2.69 -19.55 -32.31
CA GLU A 882 -2.99 -18.15 -32.05
C GLU A 882 -2.66 -17.79 -30.59
N GLU A 883 -3.16 -18.56 -29.61
CA GLU A 883 -2.83 -18.37 -28.20
C GLU A 883 -1.32 -18.43 -27.96
N ALA A 884 -0.64 -19.39 -28.59
CA ALA A 884 0.79 -19.57 -28.40
C ALA A 884 1.66 -18.41 -28.91
N LYS A 885 1.16 -17.54 -29.80
CA LYS A 885 1.92 -16.38 -30.31
C LYS A 885 2.08 -15.27 -29.28
N THR A 886 1.10 -15.11 -28.39
CA THR A 886 1.07 -14.03 -27.39
C THR A 886 0.91 -14.52 -25.97
N TRP A 887 1.03 -15.83 -25.75
CA TRP A 887 0.93 -16.43 -24.42
C TRP A 887 1.90 -15.77 -23.43
N CYS A 888 1.34 -15.34 -22.31
CA CYS A 888 2.11 -14.86 -21.17
C CYS A 888 1.85 -15.78 -19.98
N GLY A 889 2.87 -16.54 -19.56
CA GLY A 889 2.77 -17.46 -18.43
C GLY A 889 3.44 -16.94 -17.16
N THR A 890 3.60 -17.85 -16.21
CA THR A 890 4.25 -17.66 -14.89
C THR A 890 5.70 -17.18 -15.00
N ARG A 891 6.42 -17.52 -16.08
CA ARG A 891 7.86 -17.23 -16.24
C ARG A 891 8.30 -16.84 -17.67
N LEU A 892 7.38 -16.75 -18.62
CA LEU A 892 7.67 -16.42 -20.03
C LEU A 892 6.62 -15.48 -20.61
N ALA A 893 7.01 -14.64 -21.57
CA ALA A 893 6.13 -13.78 -22.34
C ALA A 893 6.41 -13.94 -23.85
N GLY A 894 5.37 -14.23 -24.63
CA GLY A 894 5.40 -14.24 -26.10
C GLY A 894 5.51 -15.61 -26.76
N GLY A 895 5.81 -15.60 -28.07
CA GLY A 895 5.74 -16.75 -28.98
C GLY A 895 6.41 -18.01 -28.45
N LEU A 896 5.60 -18.97 -28.02
CA LEU A 896 6.07 -20.23 -27.45
C LEU A 896 6.57 -21.18 -28.55
N ASP A 897 7.82 -21.64 -28.40
CA ASP A 897 8.35 -22.75 -29.18
C ASP A 897 7.73 -24.10 -28.77
N ALA A 898 8.02 -25.14 -29.55
CA ALA A 898 7.46 -26.47 -29.32
C ALA A 898 7.83 -27.07 -27.95
N ASN A 899 9.01 -26.75 -27.41
CA ASN A 899 9.45 -27.26 -26.10
C ASN A 899 8.70 -26.55 -24.97
N ALA A 900 8.54 -25.22 -25.07
CA ALA A 900 7.79 -24.42 -24.12
C ALA A 900 6.32 -24.81 -24.08
N ARG A 901 5.71 -25.10 -25.24
CA ARG A 901 4.31 -25.60 -25.34
C ARG A 901 4.09 -26.94 -24.62
N ASN A 902 5.12 -27.78 -24.53
CA ASN A 902 5.04 -29.08 -23.87
C ASN A 902 5.38 -29.02 -22.37
N ASN A 903 5.66 -27.83 -21.82
CA ASN A 903 6.02 -27.67 -20.41
C ASN A 903 4.83 -27.13 -19.59
N PRO A 904 4.18 -27.95 -18.75
CA PRO A 904 3.02 -27.53 -17.96
C PRO A 904 3.33 -26.39 -16.96
N GLN A 905 4.58 -26.20 -16.55
CA GLN A 905 4.93 -25.08 -15.68
C GLN A 905 4.87 -23.73 -16.41
N LEU A 906 4.96 -23.73 -17.75
CA LEU A 906 4.97 -22.54 -18.60
C LEU A 906 3.58 -22.26 -19.20
N VAL A 907 2.88 -23.29 -19.66
CA VAL A 907 1.55 -23.16 -20.30
C VAL A 907 0.37 -23.44 -19.36
N GLY A 908 0.65 -23.90 -18.14
CA GLY A 908 -0.37 -24.40 -17.22
C GLY A 908 -0.63 -25.89 -17.39
N TYR A 909 -1.28 -26.46 -16.39
CA TYR A 909 -1.66 -27.87 -16.32
C TYR A 909 -3.01 -28.11 -16.99
N ASN A 910 -3.24 -29.34 -17.46
CA ASN A 910 -4.47 -29.74 -18.15
C ASN A 910 -5.64 -29.93 -17.18
N LEU A 911 -6.18 -28.81 -16.70
CA LEU A 911 -7.30 -28.69 -15.79
C LEU A 911 -8.40 -27.84 -16.46
N PRO A 912 -9.29 -28.46 -17.29
CA PRO A 912 -10.32 -27.73 -18.02
C PRO A 912 -11.43 -27.15 -17.14
N HIS A 913 -11.51 -27.60 -15.89
CA HIS A 913 -12.44 -27.10 -14.87
C HIS A 913 -11.69 -26.89 -13.54
N PRO A 914 -12.23 -26.06 -12.64
CA PRO A 914 -11.72 -25.90 -11.28
C PRO A 914 -11.60 -27.25 -10.56
N ALA A 915 -10.57 -27.41 -9.73
CA ALA A 915 -10.20 -28.74 -9.22
C ALA A 915 -10.03 -28.81 -7.70
N VAL A 916 -10.43 -29.94 -7.12
CA VAL A 916 -10.04 -30.38 -5.80
C VAL A 916 -8.88 -31.35 -5.93
N LEU A 917 -7.73 -31.00 -5.36
CA LEU A 917 -6.55 -31.86 -5.32
C LEU A 917 -6.59 -32.68 -4.02
N ILE A 918 -6.34 -33.98 -4.08
CA ILE A 918 -6.38 -34.87 -2.90
C ILE A 918 -5.05 -35.62 -2.81
N GLY A 919 -4.39 -35.58 -1.64
CA GLY A 919 -3.16 -36.34 -1.38
C GLY A 919 -2.11 -35.53 -0.64
N SER A 920 -0.85 -35.70 -1.03
CA SER A 920 0.33 -35.05 -0.43
C SER A 920 1.28 -34.55 -1.52
N PRO A 921 2.30 -33.73 -1.19
CA PRO A 921 3.39 -33.43 -2.12
C PRO A 921 4.18 -34.66 -2.60
N ASN A 922 4.09 -35.80 -1.91
CA ASN A 922 4.83 -37.01 -2.28
C ASN A 922 4.14 -37.84 -3.36
N ASP A 923 2.81 -37.78 -3.44
CA ASP A 923 1.99 -38.63 -4.31
C ASP A 923 1.05 -37.86 -5.25
N ASN A 924 1.01 -36.52 -5.16
CA ASN A 924 0.30 -35.64 -6.08
C ASN A 924 1.23 -34.51 -6.60
N PRO A 925 1.72 -34.59 -7.85
CA PRO A 925 2.62 -33.58 -8.42
C PRO A 925 2.06 -32.16 -8.50
N LEU A 926 0.74 -31.98 -8.53
CA LEU A 926 0.12 -30.65 -8.52
C LEU A 926 0.22 -30.01 -7.12
N ILE A 927 -0.03 -30.80 -6.07
CA ILE A 927 0.19 -30.36 -4.67
C ILE A 927 1.67 -30.05 -4.45
N LYS A 928 2.57 -30.90 -5.00
CA LYS A 928 4.02 -30.64 -4.98
C LYS A 928 4.37 -29.31 -5.64
N ARG A 929 3.81 -29.02 -6.82
CA ARG A 929 4.00 -27.73 -7.51
C ARG A 929 3.54 -26.55 -6.66
N LEU A 930 2.40 -26.65 -5.96
CA LEU A 930 1.93 -25.59 -5.03
C LEU A 930 2.89 -25.39 -3.85
N ALA A 931 3.42 -26.49 -3.30
CA ALA A 931 4.41 -26.44 -2.22
C ALA A 931 5.73 -25.79 -2.68
N GLU A 932 6.26 -26.21 -3.83
CA GLU A 932 7.50 -25.68 -4.42
C GLU A 932 7.35 -24.21 -4.85
N ALA A 933 6.14 -23.79 -5.24
CA ALA A 933 5.80 -22.39 -5.52
C ALA A 933 5.82 -21.50 -4.27
N LYS A 934 5.78 -22.10 -3.07
CA LYS A 934 5.56 -21.42 -1.79
C LYS A 934 4.23 -20.64 -1.73
N VAL A 935 3.17 -21.18 -2.35
CA VAL A 935 1.81 -20.59 -2.32
C VAL A 935 0.89 -21.25 -1.30
N LEU A 936 1.27 -22.41 -0.75
CA LEU A 936 0.60 -22.99 0.41
C LEU A 936 0.86 -22.13 1.65
N PRO A 937 -0.15 -21.92 2.52
CA PRO A 937 0.02 -21.07 3.69
C PRO A 937 0.94 -21.68 4.75
N TYR A 938 0.96 -23.01 4.84
CA TYR A 938 1.81 -23.76 5.76
C TYR A 938 2.77 -24.67 5.00
N ALA A 939 3.96 -24.88 5.57
CA ALA A 939 4.90 -25.86 5.06
C ALA A 939 4.41 -27.28 5.41
N VAL A 940 4.14 -28.08 4.38
CA VAL A 940 3.76 -29.49 4.55
C VAL A 940 5.00 -30.32 4.87
N SER A 941 4.92 -31.16 5.89
CA SER A 941 5.98 -32.09 6.30
C SER A 941 5.37 -33.37 6.86
N ALA A 942 6.19 -34.35 7.24
CA ALA A 942 5.71 -35.54 7.95
C ALA A 942 4.92 -35.19 9.23
N ASN A 943 5.29 -34.09 9.88
CA ASN A 943 4.75 -33.67 11.19
C ASN A 943 3.69 -32.56 11.08
N PHE A 944 3.40 -32.05 9.87
CA PHE A 944 2.37 -31.04 9.64
C PHE A 944 1.71 -31.21 8.26
N PRO A 945 0.37 -31.37 8.15
CA PRO A 945 -0.61 -31.35 9.25
C PRO A 945 -0.44 -32.49 10.26
N GLY A 946 0.32 -33.52 9.88
CA GLY A 946 0.77 -34.60 10.76
C GLY A 946 -0.17 -35.81 10.77
N PRO A 947 0.23 -36.90 11.46
CA PRO A 947 -0.56 -38.12 11.53
C PRO A 947 -2.02 -37.87 11.94
N ARG A 948 -2.95 -38.44 11.18
CA ARG A 948 -4.41 -38.41 11.37
C ARG A 948 -5.04 -37.01 11.27
N ARG A 949 -4.30 -36.02 10.76
CA ARG A 949 -4.78 -34.65 10.56
C ARG A 949 -4.75 -34.28 9.09
N GLY A 950 -5.74 -33.49 8.67
CA GLY A 950 -5.82 -32.92 7.33
C GLY A 950 -5.52 -31.43 7.30
N MET A 951 -5.23 -30.92 6.11
CA MET A 951 -5.13 -29.49 5.81
C MET A 951 -5.94 -29.15 4.56
N LEU A 952 -6.61 -27.99 4.56
CA LEU A 952 -7.17 -27.38 3.36
C LEU A 952 -6.34 -26.16 2.96
N ALA A 953 -6.10 -26.00 1.66
CA ALA A 953 -5.48 -24.80 1.12
C ALA A 953 -6.16 -24.40 -0.20
N TRP A 954 -6.53 -23.13 -0.32
CA TRP A 954 -7.07 -22.57 -1.55
C TRP A 954 -5.96 -21.91 -2.37
N ASN A 955 -6.05 -22.02 -3.70
CA ASN A 955 -5.13 -21.39 -4.62
C ASN A 955 -5.83 -20.98 -5.93
N VAL A 956 -5.30 -19.95 -6.58
CA VAL A 956 -5.77 -19.50 -7.90
C VAL A 956 -4.59 -19.10 -8.77
N MET A 957 -4.70 -19.40 -10.06
CA MET A 957 -3.76 -19.12 -11.14
C MET A 957 -2.35 -19.75 -11.05
N THR A 958 -1.95 -20.41 -9.95
CA THR A 958 -0.60 -21.02 -9.88
C THR A 958 -0.44 -22.23 -10.81
N LEU A 959 -1.54 -22.94 -11.10
CA LEU A 959 -1.53 -24.11 -11.99
C LEU A 959 -1.90 -23.79 -13.44
N GLY A 960 -2.15 -22.52 -13.79
CA GLY A 960 -2.51 -22.11 -15.15
C GLY A 960 -3.40 -20.87 -15.17
N HIS A 961 -3.63 -20.30 -16.35
CA HIS A 961 -4.57 -19.19 -16.54
C HIS A 961 -5.96 -19.54 -16.00
N ASP A 962 -6.48 -18.71 -15.08
CA ASP A 962 -7.78 -18.84 -14.43
C ASP A 962 -8.07 -20.21 -13.77
N VAL A 963 -7.03 -21.01 -13.49
CA VAL A 963 -7.18 -22.28 -12.78
C VAL A 963 -7.32 -22.01 -11.29
N GLU A 964 -8.47 -22.34 -10.73
CA GLU A 964 -8.75 -22.28 -9.29
C GLU A 964 -8.79 -23.67 -8.68
N VAL A 965 -8.16 -23.86 -7.51
CA VAL A 965 -8.09 -25.15 -6.83
C VAL A 965 -8.26 -25.07 -5.31
N VAL A 966 -8.79 -26.16 -4.74
CA VAL A 966 -8.74 -26.43 -3.30
C VAL A 966 -7.97 -27.73 -3.07
N ALA A 967 -6.90 -27.69 -2.29
CA ALA A 967 -6.09 -28.86 -1.96
C ALA A 967 -6.49 -29.45 -0.60
N CYS A 968 -6.88 -30.71 -0.57
CA CYS A 968 -7.01 -31.57 0.61
C CYS A 968 -5.70 -32.31 0.84
N ILE A 969 -4.93 -31.89 1.84
CA ILE A 969 -3.56 -32.33 2.05
C ILE A 969 -3.44 -33.13 3.35
N ALA A 970 -2.91 -34.35 3.28
CA ALA A 970 -2.51 -35.16 4.43
C ALA A 970 -1.49 -36.25 4.04
N ASN A 971 -0.84 -36.87 5.03
CA ASN A 971 0.18 -37.91 4.80
C ASN A 971 -0.35 -39.35 5.01
N ASP A 972 -1.58 -39.51 5.49
CA ASP A 972 -2.17 -40.81 5.83
C ASP A 972 -3.69 -40.84 5.52
N PRO A 973 -4.29 -42.04 5.40
CA PRO A 973 -5.71 -42.18 5.05
C PRO A 973 -6.68 -41.47 6.00
N ALA A 974 -6.41 -41.47 7.31
CA ALA A 974 -7.30 -40.81 8.27
C ALA A 974 -7.24 -39.29 8.13
N GLY A 975 -6.06 -38.74 7.89
CA GLY A 975 -5.89 -37.32 7.60
C GLY A 975 -6.58 -36.88 6.29
N ILE A 976 -6.54 -37.71 5.24
CA ILE A 976 -7.25 -37.44 3.98
C ILE A 976 -8.77 -37.43 4.17
N GLU A 977 -9.32 -38.40 4.91
CA GLU A 977 -10.75 -38.43 5.23
C GLU A 977 -11.19 -37.21 6.03
N GLU A 978 -10.36 -36.76 6.97
CA GLU A 978 -10.59 -35.56 7.78
C GLU A 978 -10.55 -34.29 6.92
N ALA A 979 -9.60 -34.17 5.98
CA ALA A 979 -9.54 -33.08 5.02
C ALA A 979 -10.80 -33.04 4.14
N VAL A 980 -11.19 -34.14 3.50
CA VAL A 980 -12.38 -34.21 2.64
C VAL A 980 -13.66 -33.94 3.43
N GLY A 981 -13.78 -34.45 4.66
CA GLY A 981 -14.90 -34.15 5.54
C GLY A 981 -15.00 -32.66 5.90
N THR A 982 -13.86 -32.02 6.19
CA THR A 982 -13.80 -30.58 6.48
C THR A 982 -14.12 -29.76 5.23
N LEU A 983 -13.62 -30.17 4.07
CA LEU A 983 -13.92 -29.53 2.78
C LEU A 983 -15.41 -29.54 2.52
N PHE A 984 -16.07 -30.69 2.69
CA PHE A 984 -17.52 -30.79 2.54
C PHE A 984 -18.26 -29.80 3.44
N MET A 985 -17.92 -29.76 4.72
CA MET A 985 -18.54 -28.83 5.67
C MET A 985 -18.40 -27.38 5.19
N GLN A 986 -17.19 -26.97 4.82
CA GLN A 986 -16.98 -25.61 4.31
C GLN A 986 -17.70 -25.37 2.98
N ALA A 987 -17.70 -26.33 2.06
CA ALA A 987 -18.33 -26.22 0.74
C ALA A 987 -19.84 -25.98 0.80
N VAL A 988 -20.50 -26.49 1.86
CA VAL A 988 -21.94 -26.31 2.07
C VAL A 988 -22.27 -25.23 3.10
N GLY A 989 -21.27 -24.55 3.66
CA GLY A 989 -21.44 -23.48 4.65
C GLY A 989 -21.77 -23.97 6.06
N LEU A 990 -21.40 -25.21 6.40
CA LEU A 990 -21.54 -25.76 7.74
C LEU A 990 -20.35 -25.35 8.61
N ASP A 991 -20.58 -24.31 9.42
CA ASP A 991 -19.63 -23.88 10.44
C ASP A 991 -19.92 -24.51 11.80
N PRO A 992 -18.92 -25.07 12.49
CA PRO A 992 -19.09 -25.49 13.88
C PRO A 992 -19.39 -24.27 14.75
N LEU A 993 -20.43 -24.35 15.60
CA LEU A 993 -20.77 -23.29 16.57
C LEU A 993 -19.58 -22.87 17.44
N THR A 994 -18.68 -23.83 17.73
CA THR A 994 -17.39 -23.58 18.37
C THR A 994 -16.31 -24.28 17.56
N PRO A 995 -15.51 -23.57 16.75
CA PRO A 995 -14.48 -24.20 15.91
C PRO A 995 -13.34 -24.81 16.74
N LEU A 996 -13.12 -24.28 17.94
CA LEU A 996 -12.12 -24.74 18.89
C LEU A 996 -12.75 -25.57 20.01
N VAL A 997 -12.00 -26.53 20.54
CA VAL A 997 -12.24 -27.07 21.89
C VAL A 997 -11.62 -26.10 22.88
N LEU A 998 -12.43 -25.57 23.78
CA LEU A 998 -11.98 -24.71 24.87
C LEU A 998 -11.27 -25.56 25.95
N PRO A 999 -10.33 -24.97 26.70
CA PRO A 999 -9.61 -25.70 27.73
C PRO A 999 -10.53 -26.05 28.92
N ASN A 1000 -10.26 -27.17 29.57
CA ASN A 1000 -10.91 -27.60 30.80
C ASN A 1000 -10.52 -26.72 32.00
N LEU A 1001 -9.32 -26.13 31.94
CA LEU A 1001 -8.80 -25.18 32.93
C LEU A 1001 -8.22 -23.98 32.18
N SER A 1002 -8.51 -22.77 32.64
CA SER A 1002 -7.81 -21.56 32.19
C SER A 1002 -7.45 -20.70 33.38
N GLU A 1003 -6.17 -20.38 33.54
CA GLU A 1003 -5.66 -19.50 34.59
C GLU A 1003 -4.84 -18.36 33.97
N VAL A 1004 -5.04 -17.14 34.46
CA VAL A 1004 -4.34 -15.95 34.01
C VAL A 1004 -3.75 -15.22 35.21
N LYS A 1005 -2.43 -15.09 35.22
CA LYS A 1005 -1.66 -14.21 36.10
C LYS A 1005 -1.19 -13.02 35.27
N PRO A 1006 -1.73 -11.80 35.52
CA PRO A 1006 -1.36 -10.63 34.74
C PRO A 1006 0.06 -10.16 35.03
N ALA A 1007 0.56 -9.27 34.18
CA ALA A 1007 1.85 -8.63 34.34
C ALA A 1007 1.98 -7.98 35.74
N SER A 1008 3.13 -8.18 36.38
CA SER A 1008 3.37 -7.74 37.76
C SER A 1008 4.61 -6.85 37.91
N ARG A 1009 5.41 -6.71 36.85
CA ARG A 1009 6.58 -5.83 36.77
C ARG A 1009 6.71 -5.28 35.36
N ALA A 1010 7.39 -4.15 35.20
CA ALA A 1010 7.73 -3.68 33.86
C ALA A 1010 8.57 -4.75 33.13
N ALA A 1011 8.35 -4.91 31.83
CA ALA A 1011 9.22 -5.76 31.01
C ALA A 1011 10.65 -5.19 31.08
N GLY A 1012 11.64 -6.04 31.39
CA GLY A 1012 13.05 -5.64 31.34
C GLY A 1012 13.39 -5.12 29.95
N LYS A 1013 14.06 -3.97 29.88
CA LYS A 1013 14.54 -3.41 28.60
C LYS A 1013 15.69 -4.24 28.04
#